data_AF-A0A1E7FIY5-F1
#
_entry.id   AF-A0A1E7FIY5-F1
#
_cell.length_a   1.000
_cell.length_b   1.000
_cell.length_c   1.000
_cell.angle_alpha   90.00
_cell.angle_beta   90.00
_cell.angle_gamma   90.00
#
_symmetry.space_group_name_H-M   'P 1'
#
loop_
_entity.id
_entity.type
_entity.pdbx_description
1 polymer ?
#
loop_
_entity_poly.entity_id
_entity_poly.type
_entity_poly.pdbx_seq_one_letter_code
_entity_poly.pdbx_strand_id
1 'polypeptide(L)'
;MVYFTSLPIAALNILAYLSSSSINASPTEDVTFSVAGPKFGGVLLADQRLDGIYLLRDLDGNGDAEAEDEATLYFNNNGDLGNPFKVHQGQSGYVYVADGDQDAVFRLEDIDHNGDAQDDGESSIWFSAAGNDAGLTLPTPNGVWETNDGDVVVYIVNAGTSSEPNDYVLRTQDLDGDGNANGPGEAIVWCNLSVLVSELLGLPPNKSVPFEIVFIGDIAYITDVAGGNNVILSAQDINGNGVIDSGELRIVLALPNDVGVNEFFSALTKIGPDLILSTFSPFNPPTPNFVWFLNDSDGSGTIDKPDEVNKVWNGLNTPPGKNVDFNFGIAAAQIGTNIYTASNDQDGGVFRLVDSDGDGKYDSPGDVILFRSMSMDTTNTIPAVRPRNVEVLPEFFQAKGYYGVSNVDKQNDLPFDLQAIALQLETFSDRPPEVTYADILAIYEDGGFLPGFSFAGFADGTDALNPVKSFNNIFPEAVVYFGSENFLDTYIRGAITGTGPFENSNDNVRSAAIISGIYSLLNYFVNFELRFSQIKANDNNFGCPKGAPHNFDEAIAFFYGPRGQSSLFAFFDDLQKDVGMGKSSVTCEPYFEFDVNAVIVDNFIRGIDQIAPHRPPLGSDECVPPSEAVFPTLEAKSIEFILFRTFLVACAEQSRRILSNNFNDREFAITFVTGLYLLVGPVVFAFAPDADENIKLQFDLLSMKPCSNIIPGATLVDTFDRLIEQIDNPTQPPTPDQKSSKSKSSKKKKGKKS
;
A
#
# COMPACT_ATOMS: atom_id res chain seq x y z
N MET A 1 46.83 -31.27 -39.54
CA MET A 1 45.75 -31.50 -40.52
C MET A 1 44.75 -32.50 -39.93
N VAL A 2 43.86 -32.04 -39.05
CA VAL A 2 42.52 -32.57 -38.75
C VAL A 2 41.77 -31.40 -38.10
N TYR A 3 40.60 -31.07 -38.62
CA TYR A 3 39.78 -29.91 -38.24
C TYR A 3 39.06 -30.15 -36.89
N PHE A 4 39.10 -29.14 -36.02
CA PHE A 4 38.18 -28.93 -34.92
C PHE A 4 36.93 -28.21 -35.45
N THR A 5 35.73 -28.72 -35.16
CA THR A 5 34.49 -27.96 -35.27
C THR A 5 33.64 -28.14 -34.02
N SER A 6 33.23 -27.00 -33.51
CA SER A 6 32.41 -26.69 -32.34
C SER A 6 30.99 -27.26 -32.36
N LEU A 7 30.49 -27.64 -31.19
CA LEU A 7 29.07 -27.83 -30.85
C LEU A 7 28.70 -26.84 -29.73
N PRO A 8 27.43 -26.35 -29.66
CA PRO A 8 27.10 -25.12 -28.95
C PRO A 8 26.85 -25.33 -27.45
N ILE A 9 27.37 -24.39 -26.67
CA ILE A 9 27.03 -24.14 -25.26
C ILE A 9 25.65 -23.47 -25.25
N ALA A 10 24.62 -24.17 -24.79
CA ALA A 10 23.26 -23.64 -24.67
C ALA A 10 22.55 -24.11 -23.38
N ALA A 11 23.29 -24.46 -22.33
CA ALA A 11 22.71 -24.94 -21.06
C ALA A 11 23.27 -24.22 -19.82
N LEU A 12 23.84 -23.03 -19.98
CA LEU A 12 24.47 -22.29 -18.87
C LEU A 12 24.10 -20.79 -18.80
N ASN A 13 22.99 -20.38 -19.42
CA ASN A 13 22.60 -18.97 -19.53
C ASN A 13 21.33 -18.56 -18.76
N ILE A 14 20.79 -19.41 -17.87
CA ILE A 14 19.65 -19.02 -17.02
C ILE A 14 20.10 -18.61 -15.59
N LEU A 15 21.33 -18.96 -15.17
CA LEU A 15 21.85 -18.66 -13.82
C LEU A 15 22.81 -17.44 -13.76
N ALA A 16 22.98 -16.69 -14.85
CA ALA A 16 23.99 -15.62 -14.95
C ALA A 16 23.42 -14.19 -15.08
N TYR A 17 22.12 -13.97 -14.87
CA TYR A 17 21.50 -12.64 -15.02
C TYR A 17 21.34 -11.84 -13.72
N LEU A 18 21.85 -12.33 -12.58
CA LEU A 18 21.77 -11.62 -11.28
C LEU A 18 23.12 -11.17 -10.69
N SER A 19 24.23 -11.25 -11.42
CA SER A 19 25.55 -10.89 -10.88
C SER A 19 26.26 -9.79 -11.67
N SER A 20 25.91 -8.52 -11.42
CA SER A 20 26.88 -7.43 -11.56
C SER A 20 26.49 -6.19 -10.74
N SER A 21 26.72 -6.26 -9.43
CA SER A 21 26.95 -5.09 -8.58
C SER A 21 27.90 -5.50 -7.44
N SER A 22 29.20 -5.46 -7.73
CA SER A 22 30.21 -5.62 -6.68
C SER A 22 30.27 -4.35 -5.83
N ILE A 23 29.56 -4.35 -4.71
CA ILE A 23 29.71 -3.32 -3.67
C ILE A 23 30.92 -3.71 -2.80
N ASN A 24 31.97 -2.91 -2.85
CA ASN A 24 33.07 -2.97 -1.89
C ASN A 24 32.57 -2.40 -0.56
N ALA A 25 32.18 -3.25 0.38
CA ALA A 25 31.87 -2.82 1.74
C ALA A 25 33.15 -2.37 2.47
N SER A 26 33.22 -1.07 2.76
CA SER A 26 34.15 -0.50 3.74
C SER A 26 33.49 -0.59 5.13
N PRO A 27 34.21 -0.97 6.20
CA PRO A 27 33.57 -1.17 7.50
C PRO A 27 33.56 0.13 8.31
N THR A 28 32.47 0.89 8.23
CA THR A 28 31.92 1.77 9.28
C THR A 28 30.55 2.27 8.82
N GLU A 29 29.49 1.48 8.97
CA GLU A 29 28.12 2.00 8.86
C GLU A 29 27.44 1.84 10.22
N ASP A 30 27.04 2.99 10.75
CA ASP A 30 26.04 3.09 11.81
C ASP A 30 24.83 2.29 11.35
N VAL A 31 24.43 1.30 12.14
CA VAL A 31 23.16 0.61 11.95
C VAL A 31 22.06 1.61 12.32
N THR A 32 21.67 2.46 11.37
CA THR A 32 20.50 3.31 11.49
C THR A 32 19.28 2.40 11.37
N PHE A 33 18.51 2.27 12.44
CA PHE A 33 17.16 1.76 12.37
C PHE A 33 16.35 2.79 11.57
N SER A 34 16.31 2.67 10.24
CA SER A 34 15.42 3.51 9.47
C SER A 34 14.02 2.91 9.50
N VAL A 35 13.08 3.69 10.02
CA VAL A 35 11.66 3.37 9.95
C VAL A 35 11.24 3.68 8.53
N ALA A 36 10.77 2.67 7.77
CA ALA A 36 10.31 2.86 6.40
C ALA A 36 9.30 4.01 6.32
N GLY A 37 9.45 4.83 5.28
CA GLY A 37 8.58 5.94 4.91
C GLY A 37 7.34 5.49 4.17
N PRO A 38 6.48 6.46 3.82
CA PRO A 38 5.23 6.19 3.14
C PRO A 38 5.50 5.74 1.72
N LYS A 39 5.04 4.53 1.38
CA LYS A 39 5.29 3.90 0.08
C LYS A 39 4.22 4.19 -0.97
N PHE A 40 2.94 4.21 -0.56
CA PHE A 40 1.79 4.26 -1.48
C PHE A 40 1.13 5.63 -1.51
N GLY A 41 0.59 6.07 -0.37
CA GLY A 41 0.07 7.43 -0.20
C GLY A 41 1.16 8.45 -0.47
N GLY A 42 2.31 8.33 0.19
CA GLY A 42 3.39 9.30 0.04
C GLY A 42 3.07 10.66 0.65
N VAL A 43 3.84 11.67 0.27
CA VAL A 43 3.71 13.06 0.74
C VAL A 43 3.68 13.97 -0.49
N LEU A 44 2.62 14.76 -0.62
CA LEU A 44 2.57 15.83 -1.61
C LEU A 44 3.41 17.01 -1.13
N LEU A 45 4.21 17.57 -2.02
CA LEU A 45 5.05 18.75 -1.80
C LEU A 45 4.67 19.82 -2.82
N ALA A 46 4.21 20.97 -2.33
CA ALA A 46 4.07 22.18 -3.13
C ALA A 46 5.41 22.91 -3.23
N ASP A 47 5.93 23.07 -4.44
CA ASP A 47 7.18 23.78 -4.74
C ASP A 47 6.91 25.08 -5.50
N GLN A 48 7.21 26.22 -4.86
CA GLN A 48 6.98 27.57 -5.40
C GLN A 48 8.00 28.01 -6.45
N ARG A 49 9.05 27.23 -6.69
CA ARG A 49 10.08 27.59 -7.68
C ARG A 49 9.96 26.74 -8.94
N LEU A 50 9.51 25.51 -8.78
CA LEU A 50 9.24 24.62 -9.90
C LEU A 50 7.79 24.71 -10.38
N ASP A 51 6.96 25.44 -9.65
CA ASP A 51 5.55 25.67 -9.91
C ASP A 51 4.82 24.34 -10.11
N GLY A 52 5.00 23.45 -9.14
CA GLY A 52 4.54 22.06 -9.21
C GLY A 52 4.22 21.47 -7.86
N ILE A 53 3.33 20.48 -7.88
CA ILE A 53 3.06 19.55 -6.79
C ILE A 53 3.78 18.26 -7.11
N TYR A 54 4.55 17.74 -6.16
CA TYR A 54 5.34 16.53 -6.30
C TYR A 54 4.89 15.49 -5.29
N LEU A 55 4.78 14.23 -5.73
CA LEU A 55 4.51 13.09 -4.88
C LEU A 55 5.84 12.45 -4.46
N LEU A 56 6.12 12.50 -3.16
CA LEU A 56 7.30 11.94 -2.52
C LEU A 56 6.94 10.58 -1.89
N ARG A 57 7.67 9.51 -2.22
CA ARG A 57 7.43 8.15 -1.74
C ARG A 57 8.73 7.47 -1.37
N ASP A 58 8.77 6.71 -0.29
CA ASP A 58 9.89 5.85 0.07
C ASP A 58 9.77 4.52 -0.71
N LEU A 59 10.23 4.51 -1.95
CA LEU A 59 10.17 3.38 -2.86
C LEU A 59 11.34 2.41 -2.69
N ASP A 60 12.24 2.56 -1.73
CA ASP A 60 13.25 1.54 -1.42
C ASP A 60 13.17 1.03 0.03
N GLY A 61 12.35 1.68 0.87
CA GLY A 61 12.12 1.35 2.28
C GLY A 61 13.21 1.90 3.20
N ASN A 62 14.05 2.84 2.75
CA ASN A 62 15.18 3.36 3.51
C ASN A 62 14.77 4.46 4.52
N GLY A 63 13.51 4.90 4.53
CA GLY A 63 12.94 5.90 5.42
C GLY A 63 12.82 7.32 4.84
N ASP A 64 13.49 7.59 3.71
CA ASP A 64 13.49 8.85 2.97
C ASP A 64 12.90 8.70 1.55
N ALA A 65 12.90 9.78 0.78
CA ALA A 65 12.46 9.84 -0.61
C ALA A 65 13.55 10.53 -1.46
N GLU A 66 14.83 10.23 -1.21
CA GLU A 66 15.96 10.85 -1.91
C GLU A 66 16.24 10.26 -3.31
N ALA A 67 15.78 9.04 -3.59
CA ALA A 67 16.04 8.43 -4.88
C ALA A 67 15.38 9.20 -6.05
N GLU A 68 15.87 8.95 -7.27
CA GLU A 68 15.41 9.68 -8.46
C GLU A 68 13.95 9.32 -8.82
N ASP A 69 13.52 8.09 -8.55
CA ASP A 69 12.16 7.59 -8.79
C ASP A 69 11.19 7.80 -7.62
N GLU A 70 11.68 8.32 -6.49
CA GLU A 70 10.94 8.57 -5.26
C GLU A 70 10.26 9.93 -5.20
N ALA A 71 10.49 10.77 -6.21
CA ALA A 71 9.90 12.09 -6.31
C ALA A 71 9.33 12.31 -7.72
N THR A 72 8.03 12.09 -7.87
CA THR A 72 7.34 12.21 -9.16
C THR A 72 6.55 13.51 -9.23
N LEU A 73 6.47 14.11 -10.42
CA LEU A 73 5.58 15.26 -10.62
C LEU A 73 4.13 14.77 -10.54
N TYR A 74 3.37 15.29 -9.59
CA TYR A 74 1.95 14.96 -9.42
C TYR A 74 1.07 15.90 -10.24
N PHE A 75 1.28 17.21 -10.13
CA PHE A 75 0.48 18.21 -10.83
C PHE A 75 1.25 19.50 -11.10
N ASN A 76 1.11 20.07 -12.29
CA ASN A 76 1.64 21.41 -12.61
C ASN A 76 0.73 22.21 -13.55
N ASN A 77 -0.52 21.78 -13.75
CA ASN A 77 -1.46 22.41 -14.68
C ASN A 77 -0.85 22.60 -16.09
N ASN A 78 -0.26 21.56 -16.69
CA ASN A 78 0.45 21.66 -17.97
C ASN A 78 1.58 22.71 -18.00
N GLY A 79 2.12 23.05 -16.83
CA GLY A 79 3.14 24.09 -16.63
C GLY A 79 2.59 25.50 -16.39
N ASP A 80 1.26 25.65 -16.21
CA ASP A 80 0.60 26.94 -15.92
C ASP A 80 0.31 27.15 -14.42
N LEU A 81 0.65 26.19 -13.55
CA LEU A 81 0.76 26.47 -12.12
C LEU A 81 1.91 27.47 -11.94
N GLY A 82 1.78 28.46 -11.05
CA GLY A 82 2.73 29.58 -10.97
C GLY A 82 3.25 29.85 -9.57
N ASN A 83 2.42 29.70 -8.56
CA ASN A 83 2.79 29.97 -7.18
C ASN A 83 1.90 29.15 -6.23
N PRO A 84 2.13 27.83 -6.12
CA PRO A 84 1.34 26.96 -5.26
C PRO A 84 1.58 27.31 -3.78
N PHE A 85 0.56 27.82 -3.11
CA PHE A 85 0.62 28.24 -1.70
C PHE A 85 0.27 27.12 -0.73
N LYS A 86 -0.68 26.27 -1.10
CA LYS A 86 -1.26 25.22 -0.27
C LYS A 86 -1.59 24.00 -1.14
N VAL A 87 -1.32 22.81 -0.61
CA VAL A 87 -1.90 21.55 -1.05
C VAL A 87 -2.65 20.95 0.12
N HIS A 88 -3.82 20.37 -0.12
CA HIS A 88 -4.63 19.74 0.93
C HIS A 88 -5.37 18.54 0.38
N GLN A 89 -5.33 17.43 1.10
CA GLN A 89 -6.09 16.23 0.80
C GLN A 89 -7.42 16.32 1.53
N GLY A 90 -8.50 16.54 0.77
CA GLY A 90 -9.84 16.63 1.32
C GLY A 90 -10.37 15.28 1.79
N GLN A 91 -11.33 15.34 2.73
CA GLN A 91 -12.17 14.24 3.16
C GLN A 91 -13.19 13.79 2.11
N SER A 92 -12.96 14.06 0.82
CA SER A 92 -13.71 13.55 -0.33
C SER A 92 -12.86 12.61 -1.18
N GLY A 93 -11.53 12.60 -1.01
CA GLY A 93 -10.63 11.99 -1.99
C GLY A 93 -9.90 13.03 -2.82
N TYR A 94 -10.46 14.22 -3.01
CA TYR A 94 -9.82 15.20 -3.88
C TYR A 94 -8.61 15.88 -3.23
N VAL A 95 -7.59 16.13 -4.03
CA VAL A 95 -6.49 17.02 -3.67
C VAL A 95 -6.84 18.42 -4.13
N TYR A 96 -6.76 19.40 -3.24
CA TYR A 96 -6.94 20.81 -3.55
C TYR A 96 -5.61 21.52 -3.58
N VAL A 97 -5.37 22.27 -4.66
CA VAL A 97 -4.14 23.05 -4.85
C VAL A 97 -4.50 24.52 -5.01
N ALA A 98 -4.02 25.35 -4.08
CA ALA A 98 -4.25 26.78 -4.12
C ALA A 98 -3.08 27.50 -4.78
N ASP A 99 -3.35 28.23 -5.86
CA ASP A 99 -2.36 28.96 -6.65
C ASP A 99 -2.65 30.46 -6.63
N GLY A 100 -1.65 31.25 -6.24
CA GLY A 100 -1.80 32.70 -6.12
C GLY A 100 -1.48 33.48 -7.39
N ASP A 101 -0.90 32.87 -8.41
CA ASP A 101 -0.65 33.55 -9.70
C ASP A 101 -1.87 33.44 -10.62
N GLN A 102 -2.61 32.34 -10.51
CA GLN A 102 -3.88 32.09 -11.23
C GLN A 102 -5.11 32.60 -10.46
N ASP A 103 -4.95 33.03 -9.20
CA ASP A 103 -6.04 33.35 -8.27
C ASP A 103 -7.11 32.23 -8.21
N ALA A 104 -6.66 30.97 -8.09
CA ALA A 104 -7.52 29.81 -8.24
C ALA A 104 -7.18 28.69 -7.24
N VAL A 105 -8.19 27.86 -6.98
CA VAL A 105 -8.04 26.55 -6.34
C VAL A 105 -8.41 25.48 -7.36
N PHE A 106 -7.46 24.58 -7.62
CA PHE A 106 -7.67 23.40 -8.44
C PHE A 106 -8.16 22.24 -7.55
N ARG A 107 -9.02 21.39 -8.11
CA ARG A 107 -9.40 20.09 -7.57
C ARG A 107 -8.81 19.01 -8.46
N LEU A 108 -8.08 18.09 -7.86
CA LEU A 108 -7.36 17.02 -8.53
C LEU A 108 -7.87 15.65 -8.08
N GLU A 109 -7.86 14.71 -9.01
CA GLU A 109 -8.14 13.29 -8.81
C GLU A 109 -7.27 12.50 -9.79
N ASP A 110 -6.47 11.57 -9.28
CA ASP A 110 -5.73 10.59 -10.09
C ASP A 110 -6.73 9.51 -10.56
N ILE A 111 -7.44 9.78 -11.67
CA ILE A 111 -8.55 8.95 -12.16
C ILE A 111 -8.01 7.68 -12.80
N ASP A 112 -6.94 7.80 -13.58
CA ASP A 112 -6.32 6.68 -14.27
C ASP A 112 -5.34 5.92 -13.38
N HIS A 113 -5.08 6.47 -12.19
CA HIS A 113 -4.40 5.84 -11.08
C HIS A 113 -2.92 5.56 -11.37
N ASN A 114 -2.27 6.43 -12.14
CA ASN A 114 -0.88 6.30 -12.57
C ASN A 114 0.13 6.93 -11.58
N GLY A 115 -0.36 7.59 -10.53
CA GLY A 115 0.45 8.28 -9.51
C GLY A 115 0.71 9.76 -9.80
N ASP A 116 -0.02 10.35 -10.75
CA ASP A 116 -0.10 11.78 -11.00
C ASP A 116 -1.55 12.23 -11.27
N ALA A 117 -1.77 13.52 -11.52
CA ALA A 117 -3.09 14.08 -11.87
C ALA A 117 -2.94 15.00 -13.10
N GLN A 118 -2.23 14.51 -14.12
CA GLN A 118 -1.87 15.28 -15.31
C GLN A 118 -2.80 15.03 -16.49
N ASP A 119 -3.57 13.95 -16.49
CA ASP A 119 -4.35 13.54 -17.64
C ASP A 119 -5.66 14.33 -17.80
N ASP A 120 -6.23 14.22 -19.00
CA ASP A 120 -7.48 14.90 -19.35
C ASP A 120 -8.62 14.44 -18.41
N GLY A 121 -9.09 15.36 -17.56
CA GLY A 121 -10.18 15.13 -16.61
C GLY A 121 -9.74 14.95 -15.17
N GLU A 122 -8.44 14.76 -14.92
CA GLU A 122 -7.87 14.56 -13.57
C GLU A 122 -7.69 15.85 -12.79
N SER A 123 -7.77 16.99 -13.48
CA SER A 123 -7.75 18.30 -12.85
C SER A 123 -8.89 19.17 -13.35
N SER A 124 -9.43 19.96 -12.44
CA SER A 124 -10.47 20.95 -12.71
C SER A 124 -10.29 22.16 -11.81
N ILE A 125 -10.78 23.32 -12.23
CA ILE A 125 -10.86 24.47 -11.35
C ILE A 125 -12.03 24.24 -10.40
N TRP A 126 -11.75 24.20 -9.10
CA TRP A 126 -12.81 24.21 -8.08
C TRP A 126 -13.36 25.62 -7.90
N PHE A 127 -12.49 26.60 -7.74
CA PHE A 127 -12.89 28.00 -7.58
C PHE A 127 -11.83 28.91 -8.22
N SER A 128 -12.25 29.97 -8.90
CA SER A 128 -11.32 30.95 -9.45
C SER A 128 -11.85 32.39 -9.38
N ALA A 129 -10.95 33.34 -9.17
CA ALA A 129 -11.28 34.77 -9.29
C ALA A 129 -11.83 35.11 -10.69
N ALA A 130 -11.29 34.45 -11.72
CA ALA A 130 -11.83 34.53 -13.06
C ALA A 130 -13.14 33.73 -13.15
N GLY A 131 -14.27 34.42 -13.35
CA GLY A 131 -15.52 33.77 -13.73
C GLY A 131 -16.43 33.34 -12.57
N ASN A 132 -16.10 33.63 -11.31
CA ASN A 132 -17.06 33.46 -10.22
C ASN A 132 -18.10 34.58 -10.18
N ASP A 133 -19.36 34.20 -9.99
CA ASP A 133 -20.50 35.12 -9.95
C ASP A 133 -20.54 35.99 -8.68
N ALA A 134 -19.80 35.60 -7.65
CA ALA A 134 -19.65 36.36 -6.40
C ALA A 134 -18.70 37.56 -6.52
N GLY A 135 -17.85 37.61 -7.55
CA GLY A 135 -16.83 38.64 -7.74
C GLY A 135 -15.72 38.64 -6.67
N LEU A 136 -15.45 37.48 -6.05
CA LEU A 136 -14.42 37.27 -5.04
C LEU A 136 -13.07 36.95 -5.70
N THR A 137 -11.96 37.19 -5.01
CA THR A 137 -10.58 37.03 -5.53
C THR A 137 -9.67 36.30 -4.56
N LEU A 138 -8.59 35.67 -5.06
CA LEU A 138 -7.65 34.86 -4.28
C LEU A 138 -6.16 35.14 -4.58
N PRO A 139 -5.66 36.38 -4.38
CA PRO A 139 -4.25 36.70 -4.63
C PRO A 139 -3.27 35.93 -3.74
N THR A 140 -3.70 35.51 -2.54
CA THR A 140 -2.82 34.80 -1.61
C THR A 140 -3.63 33.75 -0.84
N PRO A 141 -4.00 32.64 -1.50
CA PRO A 141 -4.82 31.60 -0.91
C PRO A 141 -3.94 30.69 -0.04
N ASN A 142 -3.64 31.15 1.18
CA ASN A 142 -2.65 30.54 2.07
C ASN A 142 -3.11 29.22 2.71
N GLY A 143 -4.43 29.00 2.80
CA GLY A 143 -5.00 27.85 3.50
C GLY A 143 -6.22 27.32 2.77
N VAL A 144 -6.37 26.00 2.77
CA VAL A 144 -7.49 25.28 2.18
C VAL A 144 -7.82 24.13 3.13
N TRP A 145 -9.11 23.95 3.41
CA TRP A 145 -9.59 22.81 4.18
C TRP A 145 -10.96 22.36 3.69
N GLU A 146 -11.14 21.06 3.49
CA GLU A 146 -12.43 20.49 3.13
C GLU A 146 -13.15 19.92 4.35
N THR A 147 -14.46 20.17 4.45
CA THR A 147 -15.37 19.46 5.35
C THR A 147 -16.43 18.72 4.55
N ASN A 148 -16.98 17.65 5.13
CA ASN A 148 -17.97 16.79 4.48
C ASN A 148 -19.21 16.58 5.38
N ASP A 149 -19.86 17.69 5.73
CA ASP A 149 -21.08 17.70 6.56
C ASP A 149 -22.35 17.42 5.71
N GLY A 150 -22.29 16.36 4.89
CA GLY A 150 -23.38 15.92 3.99
C GLY A 150 -23.20 16.29 2.52
N ASP A 151 -22.43 17.35 2.24
CA ASP A 151 -21.95 17.75 0.91
C ASP A 151 -20.48 18.22 1.03
N VAL A 152 -19.75 18.23 -0.08
CA VAL A 152 -18.36 18.74 -0.13
C VAL A 152 -18.36 20.27 0.01
N VAL A 153 -17.72 20.76 1.07
CA VAL A 153 -17.55 22.19 1.33
C VAL A 153 -16.08 22.48 1.52
N VAL A 154 -15.55 23.44 0.76
CA VAL A 154 -14.13 23.83 0.81
C VAL A 154 -14.02 25.24 1.37
N TYR A 155 -13.25 25.39 2.44
CA TYR A 155 -12.91 26.67 3.05
C TYR A 155 -11.56 27.15 2.55
N ILE A 156 -11.48 28.39 2.08
CA ILE A 156 -10.26 28.97 1.49
C ILE A 156 -9.88 30.21 2.27
N VAL A 157 -8.71 30.19 2.90
CA VAL A 157 -8.11 31.35 3.58
C VAL A 157 -7.36 32.18 2.56
N ASN A 158 -7.79 33.43 2.39
CA ASN A 158 -7.12 34.40 1.55
C ASN A 158 -6.55 35.54 2.40
N ALA A 159 -5.25 35.80 2.27
CA ALA A 159 -4.65 37.03 2.76
C ALA A 159 -4.71 38.11 1.68
N GLY A 160 -5.24 39.27 2.01
CA GLY A 160 -5.26 40.43 1.14
C GLY A 160 -3.95 41.20 1.22
N THR A 161 -3.18 41.30 0.13
CA THR A 161 -1.96 42.14 0.15
C THR A 161 -2.33 43.63 0.15
N SER A 162 -2.60 44.19 1.33
CA SER A 162 -2.54 45.63 1.69
C SER A 162 -3.74 46.57 1.47
N SER A 163 -4.94 46.12 1.08
CA SER A 163 -6.24 46.79 1.39
C SER A 163 -7.41 46.25 0.57
N GLU A 164 -7.14 45.67 -0.60
CA GLU A 164 -8.09 44.93 -1.42
C GLU A 164 -7.32 43.84 -2.19
N PRO A 165 -7.84 42.60 -2.28
CA PRO A 165 -9.02 42.13 -1.55
C PRO A 165 -8.79 42.14 -0.04
N ASN A 166 -9.87 42.10 0.74
CA ASN A 166 -9.76 41.98 2.18
C ASN A 166 -9.37 40.52 2.56
N ASP A 167 -8.93 40.36 3.80
CA ASP A 167 -8.60 39.08 4.41
C ASP A 167 -9.89 38.34 4.77
N TYR A 168 -10.07 37.18 4.14
CA TYR A 168 -11.29 36.40 4.24
C TYR A 168 -11.00 34.93 4.47
N VAL A 169 -11.96 34.25 5.09
CA VAL A 169 -12.20 32.84 4.80
C VAL A 169 -13.42 32.75 3.91
N LEU A 170 -13.24 32.20 2.72
CA LEU A 170 -14.35 31.88 1.82
C LEU A 170 -14.89 30.51 2.18
N ARG A 171 -16.22 30.34 2.11
CA ARG A 171 -16.87 29.03 2.06
C ARG A 171 -17.33 28.82 0.62
N THR A 172 -16.88 27.71 0.03
CA THR A 172 -17.20 27.33 -1.35
C THR A 172 -17.87 25.97 -1.41
N GLN A 173 -18.89 25.82 -2.23
CA GLN A 173 -19.67 24.60 -2.39
C GLN A 173 -20.27 24.57 -3.80
N ASP A 174 -20.10 23.46 -4.50
CA ASP A 174 -20.79 23.16 -5.76
C ASP A 174 -22.26 22.86 -5.48
N LEU A 175 -23.16 23.79 -5.83
CA LEU A 175 -24.59 23.69 -5.54
C LEU A 175 -25.39 23.21 -6.76
N ASP A 176 -24.85 23.35 -7.97
CA ASP A 176 -25.53 22.96 -9.20
C ASP A 176 -25.01 21.67 -9.84
N GLY A 177 -23.93 21.10 -9.28
CA GLY A 177 -23.35 19.81 -9.63
C GLY A 177 -22.50 19.86 -10.90
N ASP A 178 -22.01 21.05 -11.30
CA ASP A 178 -21.18 21.21 -12.50
C ASP A 178 -19.68 20.92 -12.25
N GLY A 179 -19.31 20.62 -11.00
CA GLY A 179 -17.97 20.26 -10.59
C GLY A 179 -17.11 21.42 -10.11
N ASN A 180 -17.65 22.64 -10.00
CA ASN A 180 -16.94 23.80 -9.44
C ASN A 180 -17.86 24.64 -8.52
N ALA A 181 -17.30 25.68 -7.92
CA ALA A 181 -17.98 26.56 -6.97
C ALA A 181 -18.00 28.03 -7.43
N ASN A 182 -18.11 28.26 -8.74
CA ASN A 182 -18.11 29.61 -9.33
C ASN A 182 -19.51 30.18 -9.59
N GLY A 183 -20.56 29.36 -9.51
CA GLY A 183 -21.94 29.74 -9.78
C GLY A 183 -22.57 30.64 -8.71
N PRO A 184 -23.83 31.10 -8.94
CA PRO A 184 -24.52 32.01 -8.03
C PRO A 184 -24.74 31.40 -6.63
N GLY A 185 -24.07 31.97 -5.62
CA GLY A 185 -24.22 31.56 -4.22
C GLY A 185 -23.32 30.40 -3.79
N GLU A 186 -22.51 29.88 -4.70
CA GLU A 186 -21.57 28.78 -4.41
C GLU A 186 -20.36 29.24 -3.61
N ALA A 187 -19.97 30.50 -3.75
CA ALA A 187 -18.92 31.13 -2.94
C ALA A 187 -19.46 32.30 -2.13
N ILE A 188 -19.19 32.28 -0.82
CA ILE A 188 -19.52 33.37 0.11
C ILE A 188 -18.33 33.71 1.00
N VAL A 189 -18.29 34.95 1.50
CA VAL A 189 -17.40 35.31 2.62
C VAL A 189 -17.98 34.68 3.89
N TRP A 190 -17.36 33.61 4.36
CA TRP A 190 -17.76 32.93 5.59
C TRP A 190 -17.26 33.68 6.82
N CYS A 191 -16.00 34.13 6.81
CA CYS A 191 -15.43 34.93 7.89
C CYS A 191 -14.70 36.15 7.33
N ASN A 192 -15.10 37.36 7.75
CA ASN A 192 -14.44 38.60 7.36
C ASN A 192 -13.36 38.99 8.38
N LEU A 193 -12.17 38.44 8.22
CA LEU A 193 -11.08 38.59 9.19
C LEU A 193 -10.54 40.03 9.24
N SER A 194 -10.52 40.77 8.14
CA SER A 194 -10.09 42.18 8.16
C SER A 194 -10.92 43.05 9.11
N VAL A 195 -12.20 42.73 9.30
CA VAL A 195 -13.09 43.37 10.26
C VAL A 195 -13.00 42.70 11.62
N LEU A 196 -13.29 41.41 11.69
CA LEU A 196 -13.51 40.71 12.97
C LEU A 196 -12.25 40.62 13.82
N VAL A 197 -11.07 40.41 13.23
CA VAL A 197 -9.80 40.38 13.98
C VAL A 197 -9.48 41.77 14.55
N SER A 198 -9.74 42.82 13.75
CA SER A 198 -9.53 44.20 14.20
C SER A 198 -10.47 44.57 15.34
N GLU A 199 -11.74 44.16 15.28
CA GLU A 199 -12.72 44.34 16.36
C GLU A 199 -12.34 43.55 17.62
N LEU A 200 -11.98 42.27 17.47
CA LEU A 200 -11.62 41.36 18.55
C LEU A 200 -10.38 41.85 19.32
N LEU A 201 -9.39 42.41 18.62
CA LEU A 201 -8.15 42.91 19.20
C LEU A 201 -8.17 44.41 19.54
N GLY A 202 -9.24 45.14 19.18
CA GLY A 202 -9.33 46.59 19.34
C GLY A 202 -8.28 47.35 18.51
N LEU A 203 -7.92 46.83 17.33
CA LEU A 203 -6.92 47.39 16.43
C LEU A 203 -7.58 48.22 15.31
N PRO A 204 -6.82 49.08 14.60
CA PRO A 204 -7.29 49.68 13.36
C PRO A 204 -7.68 48.60 12.33
N PRO A 205 -8.57 48.89 11.36
CA PRO A 205 -8.94 47.94 10.31
C PRO A 205 -7.75 47.37 9.52
N ASN A 206 -7.95 46.21 8.89
CA ASN A 206 -7.02 45.57 7.97
C ASN A 206 -5.67 45.24 8.63
N LYS A 207 -5.73 44.58 9.80
CA LYS A 207 -4.56 44.05 10.50
C LYS A 207 -4.37 42.56 10.34
N SER A 208 -5.43 41.86 9.94
CA SER A 208 -5.40 40.43 9.63
C SER A 208 -4.39 40.16 8.52
N VAL A 209 -3.66 39.05 8.64
CA VAL A 209 -2.89 38.41 7.58
C VAL A 209 -3.00 36.91 7.86
N PRO A 210 -4.08 36.26 7.40
CA PRO A 210 -4.37 34.89 7.77
C PRO A 210 -3.58 33.90 6.91
N PHE A 211 -3.21 32.76 7.48
CA PHE A 211 -2.43 31.74 6.80
C PHE A 211 -3.19 30.43 6.69
N GLU A 212 -3.24 29.66 7.77
CA GLU A 212 -3.76 28.29 7.75
C GLU A 212 -5.14 28.19 8.37
N ILE A 213 -5.88 27.18 7.96
CA ILE A 213 -7.16 26.78 8.56
C ILE A 213 -7.18 25.27 8.76
N VAL A 214 -7.70 24.84 9.91
CA VAL A 214 -7.89 23.43 10.26
C VAL A 214 -9.22 23.26 10.96
N PHE A 215 -10.00 22.25 10.62
CA PHE A 215 -11.23 21.94 11.34
C PHE A 215 -11.04 20.79 12.34
N ILE A 216 -11.57 20.96 13.56
CA ILE A 216 -11.80 19.88 14.52
C ILE A 216 -13.30 19.86 14.81
N GLY A 217 -14.01 18.88 14.27
CA GLY A 217 -15.48 18.89 14.27
C GLY A 217 -15.99 20.10 13.49
N ASP A 218 -16.90 20.86 14.09
CA ASP A 218 -17.55 22.05 13.53
C ASP A 218 -16.80 23.37 13.83
N ILE A 219 -15.62 23.30 14.44
CA ILE A 219 -14.82 24.48 14.81
C ILE A 219 -13.62 24.60 13.87
N ALA A 220 -13.50 25.74 13.21
CA ALA A 220 -12.30 26.09 12.44
C ALA A 220 -11.27 26.78 13.34
N TYR A 221 -10.01 26.41 13.18
CA TYR A 221 -8.86 27.03 13.82
C TYR A 221 -8.02 27.73 12.76
N ILE A 222 -7.75 29.02 12.95
CA ILE A 222 -7.11 29.87 11.93
C ILE A 222 -5.88 30.54 12.52
N THR A 223 -4.74 30.49 11.82
CA THR A 223 -3.54 31.27 12.20
C THR A 223 -3.56 32.64 11.54
N ASP A 224 -3.26 33.69 12.32
CA ASP A 224 -3.22 35.07 11.84
C ASP A 224 -2.11 35.86 12.53
N VAL A 225 -1.35 36.65 11.77
CA VAL A 225 -0.27 37.52 12.29
C VAL A 225 -0.83 38.78 12.96
N ALA A 226 -2.04 39.21 12.59
CA ALA A 226 -2.82 40.30 13.17
C ALA A 226 -2.00 41.57 13.50
N GLY A 227 -1.23 42.06 12.53
CA GLY A 227 -0.40 43.26 12.68
C GLY A 227 0.77 43.10 13.64
N GLY A 228 1.24 41.87 13.85
CA GLY A 228 2.34 41.50 14.75
C GLY A 228 1.89 40.93 16.10
N ASN A 229 0.58 40.81 16.34
CA ASN A 229 0.01 40.11 17.50
C ASN A 229 -0.44 38.73 17.05
N ASN A 230 0.50 37.81 16.82
CA ASN A 230 0.15 36.53 16.23
C ASN A 230 -0.86 35.79 17.12
N VAL A 231 -1.93 35.31 16.50
CA VAL A 231 -3.07 34.65 17.16
C VAL A 231 -3.42 33.34 16.45
N ILE A 232 -3.91 32.39 17.24
CA ILE A 232 -4.74 31.29 16.76
C ILE A 232 -6.17 31.66 17.14
N LEU A 233 -7.04 31.67 16.15
CA LEU A 233 -8.46 31.98 16.30
C LEU A 233 -9.27 30.69 16.23
N SER A 234 -10.37 30.60 16.98
CA SER A 234 -11.43 29.62 16.73
C SER A 234 -12.65 30.33 16.17
N ALA A 235 -13.24 29.74 15.13
CA ALA A 235 -14.45 30.22 14.47
C ALA A 235 -15.49 29.10 14.43
N GLN A 236 -16.68 29.37 14.97
CA GLN A 236 -17.79 28.43 15.00
C GLN A 236 -19.10 29.18 14.73
N ASP A 237 -19.85 28.78 13.72
CA ASP A 237 -21.18 29.33 13.42
C ASP A 237 -22.20 28.77 14.41
N ILE A 238 -22.25 29.38 15.60
CA ILE A 238 -23.11 28.95 16.72
C ILE A 238 -24.59 29.19 16.39
N ASN A 239 -24.88 30.21 15.57
CA ASN A 239 -26.25 30.64 15.29
C ASN A 239 -26.84 29.97 14.03
N GLY A 240 -26.01 29.32 13.21
CA GLY A 240 -26.39 28.55 12.04
C GLY A 240 -26.84 29.41 10.85
N ASN A 241 -26.35 30.65 10.73
CA ASN A 241 -26.68 31.55 9.62
C ASN A 241 -25.76 31.36 8.39
N GLY A 242 -24.78 30.48 8.48
CA GLY A 242 -23.83 30.16 7.43
C GLY A 242 -22.64 31.12 7.33
N VAL A 243 -22.45 32.03 8.29
CA VAL A 243 -21.32 32.97 8.36
C VAL A 243 -20.83 33.12 9.81
N ILE A 244 -19.62 33.65 9.98
CA ILE A 244 -19.04 33.96 11.28
C ILE A 244 -19.21 35.44 11.58
N ASP A 245 -19.95 35.74 12.65
CA ASP A 245 -20.21 37.10 13.11
C ASP A 245 -19.46 37.44 14.43
N SER A 246 -19.64 38.68 14.90
CA SER A 246 -19.12 39.13 16.19
C SER A 246 -19.70 38.29 17.35
N GLY A 247 -18.86 37.47 17.97
CA GLY A 247 -19.22 36.55 19.07
C GLY A 247 -18.94 35.07 18.74
N GLU A 248 -18.73 34.77 17.47
CA GLU A 248 -18.44 33.44 16.92
C GLU A 248 -16.95 33.23 16.61
N LEU A 249 -16.18 34.32 16.63
CA LEU A 249 -14.72 34.32 16.57
C LEU A 249 -14.13 34.53 17.97
N ARG A 250 -13.17 33.69 18.36
CA ARG A 250 -12.47 33.78 19.66
C ARG A 250 -10.97 33.61 19.48
N ILE A 251 -10.20 34.14 20.43
CA ILE A 251 -8.75 33.89 20.51
C ILE A 251 -8.55 32.58 21.28
N VAL A 252 -7.90 31.62 20.66
CA VAL A 252 -7.46 30.36 21.31
C VAL A 252 -6.09 30.55 21.94
N LEU A 253 -5.16 31.18 21.22
CA LEU A 253 -3.82 31.52 21.70
C LEU A 253 -3.39 32.87 21.12
N ALA A 254 -2.70 33.70 21.89
CA ALA A 254 -2.14 34.97 21.42
C ALA A 254 -0.68 35.13 21.87
N LEU A 255 0.10 35.92 21.13
CA LEU A 255 1.42 36.35 21.55
C LEU A 255 1.41 37.78 22.12
N PRO A 256 2.16 38.05 23.20
CA PRO A 256 2.82 37.07 24.09
C PRO A 256 1.80 36.30 24.96
N ASN A 257 2.18 35.13 25.45
CA ASN A 257 1.41 34.33 26.41
C ASN A 257 2.29 33.83 27.57
N ASP A 258 1.64 33.25 28.58
CA ASP A 258 2.29 32.69 29.77
C ASP A 258 2.52 31.17 29.69
N VAL A 259 2.12 30.51 28.59
CA VAL A 259 2.27 29.05 28.40
C VAL A 259 3.59 28.67 27.73
N GLY A 260 4.32 29.62 27.16
CA GLY A 260 5.70 29.44 26.69
C GLY A 260 5.85 29.29 25.18
N VAL A 261 4.76 29.41 24.42
CA VAL A 261 4.81 29.53 22.96
C VAL A 261 5.18 30.98 22.63
N ASN A 262 6.39 31.23 22.14
CA ASN A 262 6.90 32.61 22.00
C ASN A 262 6.80 33.17 20.57
N GLU A 263 6.55 32.32 19.58
CA GLU A 263 6.49 32.68 18.16
C GLU A 263 5.71 31.63 17.38
N PHE A 264 4.94 32.06 16.37
CA PHE A 264 4.34 31.20 15.34
C PHE A 264 3.87 32.06 14.17
N PHE A 265 3.73 31.50 12.96
CA PHE A 265 3.39 32.30 11.78
C PHE A 265 2.38 31.61 10.87
N SER A 266 2.76 30.50 10.22
CA SER A 266 2.04 30.07 9.01
C SER A 266 1.67 28.60 8.91
N ALA A 267 1.97 27.75 9.89
CA ALA A 267 1.84 26.30 9.72
C ALA A 267 1.03 25.68 10.86
N LEU A 268 -0.15 25.16 10.52
CA LEU A 268 -1.10 24.53 11.45
C LEU A 268 -1.67 23.26 10.80
N THR A 269 -1.73 22.17 11.56
CA THR A 269 -2.45 20.93 11.20
C THR A 269 -3.06 20.32 12.47
N LYS A 270 -3.55 19.08 12.42
CA LYS A 270 -4.08 18.35 13.59
C LYS A 270 -3.75 16.86 13.58
N ILE A 271 -3.73 16.27 14.77
CA ILE A 271 -3.86 14.81 14.99
C ILE A 271 -4.94 14.59 16.05
N GLY A 272 -6.01 13.90 15.68
CA GLY A 272 -7.15 13.73 16.57
C GLY A 272 -7.69 15.08 17.07
N PRO A 273 -7.79 15.30 18.40
CA PRO A 273 -8.22 16.58 18.99
C PRO A 273 -7.10 17.61 19.14
N ASP A 274 -5.84 17.24 18.88
CA ASP A 274 -4.69 18.11 19.12
C ASP A 274 -4.40 18.97 17.89
N LEU A 275 -4.16 20.25 18.11
CA LEU A 275 -3.61 21.14 17.09
C LEU A 275 -2.09 21.03 17.08
N ILE A 276 -1.51 20.97 15.89
CA ILE A 276 -0.07 20.89 15.71
C ILE A 276 0.39 22.19 15.03
N LEU A 277 1.24 22.92 15.74
CA LEU A 277 1.73 24.22 15.34
C LEU A 277 3.23 24.15 15.05
N SER A 278 3.65 24.60 13.88
CA SER A 278 5.07 24.85 13.61
C SER A 278 5.37 26.35 13.71
N THR A 279 6.46 26.69 14.40
CA THR A 279 6.86 28.08 14.63
C THR A 279 7.71 28.63 13.49
N PHE A 280 8.01 29.92 13.52
CA PHE A 280 8.93 30.55 12.57
C PHE A 280 9.63 31.71 13.28
N SER A 281 10.95 31.83 13.06
CA SER A 281 11.74 32.96 13.54
C SER A 281 12.18 33.88 12.40
N PRO A 282 11.52 35.03 12.19
CA PRO A 282 12.00 36.04 11.25
C PRO A 282 13.23 36.81 11.76
N PHE A 283 13.71 36.51 12.97
CA PHE A 283 14.70 37.33 13.66
C PHE A 283 16.12 37.01 13.22
N ASN A 284 17.03 37.97 13.45
CA ASN A 284 18.46 37.80 13.21
C ASN A 284 19.22 37.99 14.55
N PRO A 285 19.91 36.96 15.06
CA PRO A 285 20.07 35.63 14.46
C PRO A 285 18.75 34.82 14.49
N PRO A 286 18.55 33.92 13.52
CA PRO A 286 17.38 33.04 13.52
C PRO A 286 17.35 32.21 14.80
N THR A 287 16.15 32.02 15.36
CA THR A 287 15.90 30.98 16.37
C THR A 287 15.42 29.71 15.69
N PRO A 288 15.72 28.54 16.27
CA PRO A 288 15.31 27.27 15.71
C PRO A 288 13.80 27.18 15.59
N ASN A 289 13.33 26.44 14.58
CA ASN A 289 11.93 26.07 14.49
C ASN A 289 11.50 25.19 15.67
N PHE A 290 10.24 25.25 16.07
CA PHE A 290 9.66 24.33 17.04
C PHE A 290 8.35 23.76 16.49
N VAL A 291 8.04 22.51 16.84
CA VAL A 291 6.69 21.97 16.69
C VAL A 291 6.07 21.77 18.07
N TRP A 292 4.84 22.23 18.20
CA TRP A 292 4.05 22.19 19.42
C TRP A 292 2.75 21.43 19.20
N PHE A 293 2.37 20.64 20.18
CA PHE A 293 1.04 20.08 20.32
C PHE A 293 0.26 20.98 21.28
N LEU A 294 -0.92 21.42 20.87
CA LEU A 294 -1.81 22.26 21.66
C LEU A 294 -3.11 21.50 21.89
N ASN A 295 -3.47 21.32 23.17
CA ASN A 295 -4.69 20.63 23.58
C ASN A 295 -5.38 21.44 24.68
N ASP A 296 -6.61 21.91 24.45
CA ASP A 296 -7.44 22.55 25.47
C ASP A 296 -8.02 21.50 26.42
N SER A 297 -7.18 21.06 27.36
CA SER A 297 -7.46 19.90 28.22
C SER A 297 -8.60 20.15 29.22
N ASP A 298 -8.94 21.41 29.50
CA ASP A 298 -10.02 21.77 30.42
C ASP A 298 -11.30 22.28 29.75
N GLY A 299 -11.28 22.44 28.42
CA GLY A 299 -12.42 22.87 27.62
C GLY A 299 -12.78 24.34 27.81
N SER A 300 -11.81 25.18 28.18
CA SER A 300 -12.00 26.63 28.35
C SER A 300 -12.26 27.36 27.02
N GLY A 301 -11.90 26.73 25.90
CA GLY A 301 -11.84 27.32 24.58
C GLY A 301 -10.55 28.08 24.31
N THR A 302 -9.57 28.02 25.21
CA THR A 302 -8.28 28.74 25.13
C THR A 302 -7.12 27.83 25.51
N ILE A 303 -5.93 28.12 25.02
CA ILE A 303 -4.67 27.49 25.44
C ILE A 303 -3.98 28.44 26.42
N ASP A 304 -4.28 28.28 27.70
CA ASP A 304 -3.90 29.21 28.77
C ASP A 304 -3.15 28.56 29.94
N LYS A 305 -2.94 27.23 29.90
CA LYS A 305 -2.12 26.52 30.89
C LYS A 305 -0.86 25.87 30.33
N PRO A 306 0.20 25.74 31.16
CA PRO A 306 1.43 25.07 30.74
C PRO A 306 1.27 23.60 30.33
N ASP A 307 0.26 22.89 30.82
CA ASP A 307 -0.01 21.48 30.46
C ASP A 307 -0.82 21.31 29.18
N GLU A 308 -1.34 22.41 28.61
CA GLU A 308 -2.05 22.44 27.33
C GLU A 308 -1.11 22.62 26.12
N VAL A 309 0.18 22.85 26.39
CA VAL A 309 1.22 22.98 25.37
C VAL A 309 2.32 21.97 25.58
N ASN A 310 2.65 21.21 24.54
CA ASN A 310 3.77 20.28 24.56
C ASN A 310 4.69 20.55 23.38
N LYS A 311 5.94 20.93 23.66
CA LYS A 311 6.95 21.08 22.60
C LYS A 311 7.51 19.70 22.27
N VAL A 312 7.23 19.24 21.06
CA VAL A 312 7.57 17.88 20.62
C VAL A 312 8.82 17.84 19.73
N TRP A 313 9.17 18.94 19.06
CA TRP A 313 10.38 19.01 18.23
C TRP A 313 11.06 20.38 18.28
N ASN A 314 12.37 20.37 18.00
CA ASN A 314 13.25 21.53 17.91
C ASN A 314 14.08 21.40 16.63
N GLY A 315 14.10 22.43 15.78
CA GLY A 315 14.79 22.46 14.50
C GLY A 315 16.32 22.43 14.57
N LEU A 316 16.91 22.46 15.78
CA LEU A 316 18.32 22.09 16.00
C LEU A 316 18.52 20.57 16.08
N ASN A 317 17.45 19.82 16.31
CA ASN A 317 17.50 18.37 16.37
C ASN A 317 17.16 17.81 15.00
N THR A 318 18.16 17.88 14.14
CA THR A 318 18.12 17.49 12.74
C THR A 318 19.36 16.65 12.43
N PRO A 319 19.37 15.90 11.32
CA PRO A 319 20.57 15.18 10.89
C PRO A 319 21.82 16.08 10.87
N PRO A 320 23.03 15.54 11.16
CA PRO A 320 24.24 16.34 11.29
C PRO A 320 24.50 17.29 10.11
N GLY A 321 24.72 18.56 10.41
CA GLY A 321 24.99 19.60 9.41
C GLY A 321 23.75 20.23 8.79
N LYS A 322 22.55 19.85 9.23
CA LYS A 322 21.29 20.50 8.90
C LYS A 322 20.78 21.32 10.07
N ASN A 323 20.12 22.44 9.82
CA ASN A 323 19.33 23.17 10.81
C ASN A 323 18.06 23.64 10.12
N VAL A 324 16.93 23.56 10.82
CA VAL A 324 15.67 24.10 10.33
C VAL A 324 15.30 25.33 11.15
N ASP A 325 15.45 26.48 10.51
CA ASP A 325 15.09 27.79 11.06
C ASP A 325 13.77 28.29 10.50
N PHE A 326 13.30 27.67 9.40
CA PHE A 326 12.22 28.20 8.59
C PHE A 326 11.27 27.09 8.08
N ASN A 327 10.02 27.05 8.55
CA ASN A 327 8.98 26.14 7.99
C ASN A 327 7.76 26.92 7.51
N PHE A 328 7.28 26.59 6.31
CA PHE A 328 6.02 27.12 5.80
C PHE A 328 4.86 26.11 5.86
N GLY A 329 5.14 24.82 5.77
CA GLY A 329 4.12 23.77 5.74
C GLY A 329 4.32 22.75 6.85
N ILE A 330 3.22 22.24 7.36
CA ILE A 330 3.18 21.08 8.25
C ILE A 330 1.96 20.23 7.91
N ALA A 331 2.15 18.92 7.90
CA ALA A 331 1.09 17.94 7.75
C ALA A 331 1.33 16.77 8.69
N ALA A 332 0.26 16.23 9.23
CA ALA A 332 0.30 15.03 10.03
C ALA A 332 -0.23 13.85 9.22
N ALA A 333 0.41 12.70 9.37
CA ALA A 333 -0.16 11.46 8.89
C ALA A 333 -1.47 11.20 9.64
N GLN A 334 -2.49 10.80 8.89
CA GLN A 334 -3.79 10.51 9.49
C GLN A 334 -3.78 9.22 10.32
N ILE A 335 -2.85 8.33 10.00
CA ILE A 335 -2.57 7.09 10.72
C ILE A 335 -1.17 7.20 11.34
N GLY A 336 -1.08 6.86 12.63
CA GLY A 336 0.17 6.90 13.38
C GLY A 336 0.49 8.29 13.95
N THR A 337 1.77 8.55 14.15
CA THR A 337 2.29 9.79 14.78
C THR A 337 3.22 10.57 13.85
N ASN A 338 3.36 10.17 12.59
CA ASN A 338 4.31 10.83 11.69
C ASN A 338 3.87 12.26 11.37
N ILE A 339 4.80 13.19 11.41
CA ILE A 339 4.59 14.59 11.02
C ILE A 339 5.61 14.95 9.95
N TYR A 340 5.17 15.70 8.94
CA TYR A 340 6.02 16.21 7.88
C TYR A 340 6.07 17.72 7.93
N THR A 341 7.25 18.29 7.77
CA THR A 341 7.44 19.75 7.71
C THR A 341 8.14 20.13 6.42
N ALA A 342 7.73 21.24 5.83
CA ALA A 342 8.33 21.81 4.62
C ALA A 342 9.15 23.06 4.97
N SER A 343 10.47 22.94 4.83
CA SER A 343 11.43 24.00 5.07
C SER A 343 11.96 24.60 3.76
N ASN A 344 12.03 25.93 3.73
CA ASN A 344 12.61 26.71 2.64
C ASN A 344 13.93 27.41 3.04
N ASP A 345 14.59 26.95 4.10
CA ASP A 345 15.97 27.40 4.40
C ASP A 345 17.01 26.63 3.57
N GLN A 346 18.24 27.13 3.53
CA GLN A 346 19.31 26.57 2.68
C GLN A 346 19.67 25.12 3.03
N ASP A 347 19.37 24.69 4.25
CA ASP A 347 19.59 23.33 4.74
C ASP A 347 18.28 22.52 4.80
N GLY A 348 17.22 23.04 4.20
CA GLY A 348 15.84 22.60 4.36
C GLY A 348 15.44 21.44 3.45
N GLY A 349 14.17 21.46 3.03
CA GLY A 349 13.53 20.37 2.31
C GLY A 349 12.27 19.89 3.02
N VAL A 350 12.02 18.59 2.99
CA VAL A 350 10.95 17.93 3.73
C VAL A 350 11.57 17.10 4.85
N PHE A 351 11.17 17.35 6.09
CA PHE A 351 11.56 16.53 7.24
C PHE A 351 10.38 15.69 7.69
N ARG A 352 10.65 14.43 7.99
CA ARG A 352 9.72 13.50 8.62
C ARG A 352 10.11 13.32 10.09
N LEU A 353 9.14 13.54 10.96
CA LEU A 353 9.23 13.35 12.40
C LEU A 353 8.49 12.06 12.76
N VAL A 354 9.20 11.11 13.36
CA VAL A 354 8.72 9.80 13.80
C VAL A 354 8.99 9.66 15.29
N ASP A 355 7.98 9.37 16.09
CA ASP A 355 8.15 9.08 17.52
C ASP A 355 8.59 7.62 17.69
N SER A 356 9.90 7.37 17.59
CA SER A 356 10.42 6.00 17.47
C SER A 356 10.46 5.25 18.81
N ASP A 357 10.48 5.97 19.94
CA ASP A 357 10.49 5.41 21.29
C ASP A 357 9.15 5.51 22.03
N GLY A 358 8.16 6.20 21.43
CA GLY A 358 6.79 6.30 21.92
C GLY A 358 6.63 7.24 23.10
N ASP A 359 7.55 8.19 23.30
CA ASP A 359 7.51 9.15 24.40
C ASP A 359 6.69 10.41 24.10
N GLY A 360 6.17 10.52 22.87
CA GLY A 360 5.38 11.64 22.38
C GLY A 360 6.23 12.84 21.94
N LYS A 361 7.54 12.66 21.75
CA LYS A 361 8.46 13.65 21.21
C LYS A 361 9.16 13.09 19.98
N TYR A 362 9.77 14.01 19.25
CA TYR A 362 10.56 13.72 18.07
C TYR A 362 11.99 14.20 18.34
N ASP A 363 12.54 13.78 19.48
CA ASP A 363 13.86 14.23 19.93
C ASP A 363 14.95 13.18 20.12
N SER A 364 14.61 11.91 19.95
CA SER A 364 15.52 10.79 19.99
C SER A 364 16.31 10.61 18.69
N PRO A 365 17.51 9.98 18.74
CA PRO A 365 18.26 9.65 17.53
C PRO A 365 17.43 8.75 16.59
N GLY A 366 17.18 9.22 15.37
CA GLY A 366 16.35 8.52 14.38
C GLY A 366 14.93 9.05 14.26
N ASP A 367 14.47 9.89 15.19
CA ASP A 367 13.12 10.49 15.11
C ASP A 367 12.98 11.51 13.99
N VAL A 368 14.09 12.10 13.56
CA VAL A 368 14.09 13.18 12.57
C VAL A 368 14.84 12.73 11.33
N ILE A 369 14.08 12.45 10.28
CA ILE A 369 14.57 11.99 9.00
C ILE A 369 14.47 13.15 8.01
N LEU A 370 15.55 13.41 7.27
CA LEU A 370 15.48 14.27 6.10
C LEU A 370 14.81 13.45 4.99
N PHE A 371 13.52 13.64 4.82
CA PHE A 371 12.71 12.85 3.89
C PHE A 371 12.97 13.27 2.44
N ARG A 372 13.13 14.57 2.19
CA ARG A 372 13.60 15.08 0.90
C ARG A 372 14.48 16.30 1.11
N SER A 373 15.67 16.31 0.55
CA SER A 373 16.65 17.36 0.70
C SER A 373 16.31 18.55 -0.19
N MET A 374 16.57 19.77 0.30
CA MET A 374 16.43 20.95 -0.55
C MET A 374 17.36 20.82 -1.76
N SER A 375 16.78 20.99 -2.95
CA SER A 375 17.51 21.03 -4.20
C SER A 375 17.96 22.46 -4.50
N MET A 376 19.27 22.64 -4.72
CA MET A 376 19.81 23.88 -5.29
C MET A 376 19.70 23.90 -6.82
N ASP A 377 19.20 22.81 -7.42
CA ASP A 377 19.05 22.67 -8.85
C ASP A 377 17.78 23.35 -9.34
N THR A 378 17.94 24.56 -9.86
CA THR A 378 16.84 25.33 -10.45
C THR A 378 16.46 24.91 -11.88
N THR A 379 16.94 23.76 -12.38
CA THR A 379 16.71 23.31 -13.78
C THR A 379 15.41 22.51 -14.00
N ASN A 380 14.49 22.53 -13.03
CA ASN A 380 13.15 21.89 -13.06
C ASN A 380 13.13 20.36 -13.03
N THR A 381 14.19 19.69 -12.60
CA THR A 381 14.25 18.21 -12.59
C THR A 381 14.23 17.59 -11.20
N ILE A 382 14.53 18.35 -10.14
CA ILE A 382 14.65 17.82 -8.78
C ILE A 382 13.80 18.69 -7.85
N PRO A 383 12.71 18.17 -7.27
CA PRO A 383 11.83 18.95 -6.39
C PRO A 383 12.50 19.34 -5.07
N ALA A 384 11.76 20.13 -4.28
CA ALA A 384 12.20 20.77 -3.06
C ALA A 384 13.22 21.90 -3.28
N VAL A 385 13.07 22.67 -4.36
CA VAL A 385 13.85 23.89 -4.62
C VAL A 385 13.34 25.06 -3.78
N ARG A 386 12.01 25.19 -3.66
CA ARG A 386 11.38 26.15 -2.76
C ARG A 386 10.13 25.54 -2.11
N PRO A 387 10.30 24.59 -1.17
CA PRO A 387 9.21 23.97 -0.45
C PRO A 387 8.30 25.02 0.19
N ARG A 388 7.01 24.95 -0.09
CA ARG A 388 6.03 25.87 0.47
C ARG A 388 5.05 25.17 1.39
N ASN A 389 4.52 24.03 0.97
CA ASN A 389 3.56 23.30 1.75
C ASN A 389 3.76 21.80 1.52
N VAL A 390 3.35 20.98 2.50
CA VAL A 390 3.31 19.53 2.41
C VAL A 390 1.95 19.05 2.85
N GLU A 391 1.52 17.92 2.29
CA GLU A 391 0.32 17.19 2.70
C GLU A 391 0.59 15.68 2.66
N VAL A 392 0.11 14.94 3.65
CA VAL A 392 0.27 13.48 3.69
C VAL A 392 -0.94 12.83 3.05
N LEU A 393 -0.70 12.01 2.03
CA LEU A 393 -1.75 11.17 1.48
C LEU A 393 -1.91 9.90 2.33
N PRO A 394 -3.13 9.37 2.49
CA PRO A 394 -3.35 8.15 3.24
C PRO A 394 -2.58 6.97 2.62
N GLU A 395 -2.02 6.12 3.47
CA GLU A 395 -1.45 4.84 3.05
C GLU A 395 -2.57 3.83 2.78
N PHE A 396 -3.23 3.95 1.64
CA PHE A 396 -4.02 2.85 1.10
C PHE A 396 -3.17 2.00 0.18
N PHE A 397 -3.35 0.68 0.28
CA PHE A 397 -2.64 -0.28 -0.54
C PHE A 397 -2.95 -0.05 -2.03
N GLN A 398 -1.92 0.01 -2.87
CA GLN A 398 -2.07 0.16 -4.31
C GLN A 398 -1.37 -0.97 -5.08
N ALA A 399 -2.07 -1.52 -6.08
CA ALA A 399 -1.52 -2.58 -6.93
C ALA A 399 -2.13 -2.57 -8.33
N LYS A 400 -1.37 -2.12 -9.34
CA LYS A 400 -1.75 -2.24 -10.76
C LYS A 400 -3.17 -1.73 -11.07
N GLY A 401 -3.52 -0.54 -10.56
CA GLY A 401 -4.86 0.04 -10.72
C GLY A 401 -5.87 -0.37 -9.63
N TYR A 402 -5.49 -1.28 -8.72
CA TYR A 402 -6.23 -1.52 -7.48
C TYR A 402 -5.87 -0.49 -6.43
N TYR A 403 -6.89 0.02 -5.73
CA TYR A 403 -6.76 0.94 -4.60
C TYR A 403 -7.58 0.38 -3.46
N GLY A 404 -6.88 0.08 -2.37
CA GLY A 404 -7.51 -0.37 -1.15
C GLY A 404 -8.32 0.74 -0.50
N VAL A 405 -9.20 0.34 0.40
CA VAL A 405 -9.99 1.22 1.25
C VAL A 405 -9.54 1.13 2.71
N SER A 406 -8.46 0.40 2.96
CA SER A 406 -7.86 0.18 4.26
C SER A 406 -6.35 -0.02 4.16
N ASN A 407 -5.64 0.24 5.25
CA ASN A 407 -4.22 -0.09 5.35
C ASN A 407 -4.06 -1.60 5.56
N VAL A 408 -3.38 -2.25 4.61
CA VAL A 408 -3.06 -3.69 4.63
C VAL A 408 -1.56 -3.93 4.36
N ASP A 409 -0.71 -2.98 4.77
CA ASP A 409 0.73 -3.02 4.48
C ASP A 409 1.41 -4.24 5.08
N LYS A 410 0.98 -4.67 6.28
CA LYS A 410 1.51 -5.88 6.92
C LYS A 410 1.24 -7.14 6.08
N GLN A 411 0.06 -7.24 5.50
CA GLN A 411 -0.33 -8.36 4.65
C GLN A 411 0.44 -8.30 3.33
N ASN A 412 0.61 -7.09 2.80
CA ASN A 412 1.37 -6.86 1.57
C ASN A 412 2.88 -7.11 1.74
N ASP A 413 3.45 -6.86 2.92
CA ASP A 413 4.89 -7.03 3.17
C ASP A 413 5.25 -8.44 3.66
N LEU A 414 4.30 -9.28 4.09
CA LEU A 414 4.55 -10.68 4.49
C LEU A 414 5.36 -11.48 3.43
N PRO A 415 5.11 -11.34 2.11
CA PRO A 415 5.92 -12.05 1.10
C PRO A 415 7.41 -11.67 1.07
N PHE A 416 7.86 -10.60 1.74
CA PHE A 416 9.30 -10.39 1.99
C PHE A 416 9.92 -11.52 2.82
N ASP A 417 9.16 -12.17 3.71
CA ASP A 417 9.67 -13.33 4.46
C ASP A 417 9.94 -14.52 3.53
N LEU A 418 9.15 -14.68 2.46
CA LEU A 418 9.45 -15.68 1.43
C LEU A 418 10.76 -15.34 0.70
N GLN A 419 11.00 -14.06 0.40
CA GLN A 419 12.27 -13.61 -0.17
C GLN A 419 13.45 -13.90 0.76
N ALA A 420 13.31 -13.57 2.05
CA ALA A 420 14.34 -13.81 3.05
C ALA A 420 14.65 -15.32 3.18
N ILE A 421 13.62 -16.16 3.21
CA ILE A 421 13.77 -17.62 3.21
C ILE A 421 14.46 -18.10 1.92
N ALA A 422 14.05 -17.61 0.75
CA ALA A 422 14.66 -17.97 -0.53
C ALA A 422 16.16 -17.61 -0.55
N LEU A 423 16.52 -16.42 -0.08
CA LEU A 423 17.91 -15.98 0.02
C LEU A 423 18.73 -16.87 0.96
N GLN A 424 18.16 -17.28 2.11
CA GLN A 424 18.85 -18.22 3.00
C GLN A 424 19.12 -19.55 2.30
N LEU A 425 18.15 -20.09 1.55
CA LEU A 425 18.32 -21.34 0.78
C LEU A 425 19.42 -21.23 -0.30
N GLU A 426 19.75 -20.03 -0.78
CA GLU A 426 20.87 -19.84 -1.72
C GLU A 426 22.25 -19.93 -1.04
N THR A 427 22.33 -19.73 0.28
CA THR A 427 23.61 -19.70 1.02
C THR A 427 24.17 -21.07 1.42
N PHE A 428 23.53 -22.18 1.04
CA PHE A 428 24.01 -23.54 1.41
C PHE A 428 25.44 -23.86 0.92
N SER A 429 25.94 -23.17 -0.11
CA SER A 429 27.34 -23.30 -0.54
C SER A 429 28.34 -22.63 0.40
N ASP A 430 27.87 -21.67 1.20
CA ASP A 430 28.70 -20.71 1.92
C ASP A 430 28.61 -20.88 3.45
N ARG A 431 27.59 -21.59 3.94
CA ARG A 431 27.32 -21.81 5.38
C ARG A 431 26.92 -23.26 5.68
N PRO A 432 27.16 -23.75 6.92
CA PRO A 432 26.66 -25.05 7.36
C PRO A 432 25.12 -25.09 7.28
N PRO A 433 24.51 -26.14 6.68
CA PRO A 433 23.07 -26.23 6.53
C PRO A 433 22.30 -26.08 7.84
N GLU A 434 22.84 -26.54 8.97
CA GLU A 434 22.17 -26.41 10.26
C GLU A 434 21.93 -24.96 10.67
N VAL A 435 22.84 -24.05 10.32
CA VAL A 435 22.70 -22.61 10.60
C VAL A 435 21.64 -22.02 9.66
N THR A 436 21.72 -22.33 8.37
CA THR A 436 20.74 -21.86 7.37
C THR A 436 19.31 -22.28 7.71
N TYR A 437 19.07 -23.54 8.12
CA TYR A 437 17.73 -23.98 8.52
C TYR A 437 17.25 -23.39 9.84
N ALA A 438 18.15 -23.06 10.77
CA ALA A 438 17.77 -22.35 11.99
C ALA A 438 17.31 -20.92 11.68
N ASP A 439 18.02 -20.22 10.79
CA ASP A 439 17.64 -18.87 10.33
C ASP A 439 16.30 -18.90 9.58
N ILE A 440 16.09 -19.89 8.69
CA ILE A 440 14.81 -20.08 8.00
C ILE A 440 13.68 -20.38 8.99
N LEU A 441 13.93 -21.22 10.00
CA LEU A 441 12.93 -21.54 11.01
C LEU A 441 12.51 -20.30 11.79
N ALA A 442 13.47 -19.44 12.16
CA ALA A 442 13.19 -18.19 12.85
C ALA A 442 12.31 -17.26 12.00
N ILE A 443 12.63 -17.07 10.71
CA ILE A 443 11.80 -16.27 9.81
C ILE A 443 10.38 -16.87 9.70
N TYR A 444 10.27 -18.19 9.56
CA TYR A 444 8.99 -18.87 9.44
C TYR A 444 8.13 -18.79 10.72
N GLU A 445 8.74 -18.90 11.90
CA GLU A 445 8.05 -18.90 13.20
C GLU A 445 7.72 -17.49 13.70
N ASP A 446 8.68 -16.58 13.65
CA ASP A 446 8.61 -15.28 14.33
C ASP A 446 8.32 -14.12 13.37
N GLY A 447 8.45 -14.36 12.05
CA GLY A 447 8.47 -13.33 11.02
C GLY A 447 9.89 -12.76 10.85
N GLY A 448 10.27 -12.44 9.62
CA GLY A 448 11.53 -11.78 9.31
C GLY A 448 11.38 -10.27 9.32
N PHE A 449 10.54 -9.77 8.42
CA PHE A 449 10.28 -8.35 8.22
C PHE A 449 9.21 -7.80 9.18
N LEU A 450 8.26 -8.64 9.61
CA LEU A 450 7.12 -8.24 10.44
C LEU A 450 7.04 -9.07 11.73
N PRO A 451 7.68 -8.62 12.83
CA PRO A 451 7.64 -9.33 14.11
C PRO A 451 6.19 -9.56 14.59
N GLY A 452 5.83 -10.81 14.84
CA GLY A 452 4.50 -11.18 15.35
C GLY A 452 3.42 -11.43 14.29
N PHE A 453 3.75 -11.35 13.00
CA PHE A 453 2.91 -11.80 11.89
C PHE A 453 3.71 -12.75 11.00
N SER A 454 3.48 -14.05 11.12
CA SER A 454 4.36 -15.08 10.53
C SER A 454 3.60 -16.16 9.76
N PHE A 455 4.31 -16.83 8.86
CA PHE A 455 3.77 -17.97 8.11
C PHE A 455 3.34 -19.11 9.03
N ALA A 456 4.12 -19.43 10.07
CA ALA A 456 3.76 -20.46 11.05
C ALA A 456 2.43 -20.16 11.76
N GLY A 457 2.21 -18.90 12.14
CA GLY A 457 0.99 -18.49 12.85
C GLY A 457 -0.28 -18.79 12.06
N PHE A 458 -0.26 -18.58 10.74
CA PHE A 458 -1.40 -18.92 9.88
C PHE A 458 -1.43 -20.40 9.47
N ALA A 459 -0.27 -21.02 9.22
CA ALA A 459 -0.16 -22.40 8.77
C ALA A 459 -0.63 -23.44 9.81
N ASP A 460 -0.65 -23.08 11.10
CA ASP A 460 -1.25 -23.90 12.16
C ASP A 460 -2.75 -24.13 11.92
N GLY A 461 -3.42 -23.17 11.28
CA GLY A 461 -4.82 -23.29 10.88
C GLY A 461 -5.83 -23.33 12.04
N THR A 462 -5.38 -23.32 13.30
CA THR A 462 -6.25 -23.26 14.48
C THR A 462 -6.40 -21.83 14.99
N ASP A 463 -7.59 -21.48 15.48
CA ASP A 463 -7.80 -20.23 16.19
C ASP A 463 -8.76 -20.48 17.37
N ALA A 464 -8.18 -20.73 18.55
CA ALA A 464 -8.95 -21.00 19.76
C ALA A 464 -9.71 -19.76 20.28
N LEU A 465 -9.26 -18.55 19.94
CA LEU A 465 -9.88 -17.29 20.35
C LEU A 465 -11.04 -16.93 19.41
N ASN A 466 -10.91 -17.19 18.12
CA ASN A 466 -11.93 -16.97 17.10
C ASN A 466 -12.13 -18.23 16.22
N PRO A 467 -12.85 -19.26 16.69
CA PRO A 467 -13.01 -20.51 15.94
C PRO A 467 -13.57 -20.34 14.53
N VAL A 468 -14.34 -19.29 14.26
CA VAL A 468 -14.83 -18.95 12.90
C VAL A 468 -13.68 -18.74 11.90
N LYS A 469 -12.51 -18.32 12.38
CA LYS A 469 -11.28 -18.15 11.61
C LYS A 469 -10.43 -19.43 11.50
N SER A 470 -10.85 -20.55 12.07
CA SER A 470 -10.08 -21.78 11.95
C SER A 470 -10.26 -22.42 10.57
N PHE A 471 -9.27 -23.20 10.11
CA PHE A 471 -9.33 -23.89 8.83
C PHE A 471 -10.45 -24.92 8.77
N ASN A 472 -10.86 -25.52 9.89
CA ASN A 472 -12.03 -26.40 9.90
C ASN A 472 -13.33 -25.64 9.57
N ASN A 473 -13.39 -24.33 9.80
CA ASN A 473 -14.56 -23.52 9.49
C ASN A 473 -14.45 -22.84 8.11
N ILE A 474 -13.27 -22.37 7.74
CA ILE A 474 -13.06 -21.68 6.46
C ILE A 474 -12.79 -22.65 5.30
N PHE A 475 -12.07 -23.76 5.54
CA PHE A 475 -11.64 -24.75 4.56
C PHE A 475 -11.94 -26.20 5.00
N PRO A 476 -13.21 -26.54 5.31
CA PRO A 476 -13.56 -27.85 5.85
C PRO A 476 -13.15 -29.02 4.93
N GLU A 477 -13.18 -28.82 3.61
CA GLU A 477 -12.78 -29.85 2.64
C GLU A 477 -11.29 -30.18 2.73
N ALA A 478 -10.43 -29.18 2.95
CA ALA A 478 -9.00 -29.38 3.12
C ALA A 478 -8.70 -30.14 4.42
N VAL A 479 -9.36 -29.77 5.52
CA VAL A 479 -9.21 -30.46 6.81
C VAL A 479 -9.67 -31.91 6.72
N VAL A 480 -10.78 -32.19 6.05
CA VAL A 480 -11.24 -33.57 5.80
C VAL A 480 -10.23 -34.35 4.97
N TYR A 481 -9.66 -33.72 3.94
CA TYR A 481 -8.73 -34.36 3.02
C TYR A 481 -7.37 -34.70 3.68
N PHE A 482 -6.81 -33.79 4.48
CA PHE A 482 -5.52 -33.99 5.15
C PHE A 482 -5.65 -34.59 6.56
N GLY A 483 -6.83 -34.55 7.16
CA GLY A 483 -7.12 -35.08 8.49
C GLY A 483 -6.68 -34.19 9.66
N SER A 484 -6.24 -32.95 9.41
CA SER A 484 -5.84 -31.97 10.42
C SER A 484 -5.98 -30.54 9.92
N GLU A 485 -6.11 -29.57 10.84
CA GLU A 485 -6.07 -28.12 10.53
C GLU A 485 -4.64 -27.64 10.24
N ASN A 486 -3.63 -28.20 10.92
CA ASN A 486 -2.22 -27.79 10.80
C ASN A 486 -1.44 -28.51 9.69
N PHE A 487 -2.12 -28.93 8.62
CA PHE A 487 -1.50 -29.75 7.57
C PHE A 487 -0.39 -29.00 6.80
N LEU A 488 -0.54 -27.68 6.61
CA LEU A 488 0.49 -26.83 6.00
C LEU A 488 1.69 -26.68 6.93
N ASP A 489 1.47 -26.36 8.21
CA ASP A 489 2.57 -26.22 9.17
C ASP A 489 3.35 -27.52 9.30
N THR A 490 2.66 -28.66 9.42
CA THR A 490 3.29 -29.98 9.50
C THR A 490 4.19 -30.25 8.29
N TYR A 491 3.76 -29.87 7.09
CA TYR A 491 4.54 -30.06 5.87
C TYR A 491 5.75 -29.11 5.81
N ILE A 492 5.52 -27.80 5.96
CA ILE A 492 6.56 -26.77 5.81
C ILE A 492 7.60 -26.90 6.93
N ARG A 493 7.16 -26.97 8.19
CA ARG A 493 8.03 -27.17 9.35
C ARG A 493 8.76 -28.50 9.28
N GLY A 494 8.12 -29.56 8.78
CA GLY A 494 8.76 -30.84 8.51
C GLY A 494 9.95 -30.70 7.57
N ALA A 495 9.79 -29.92 6.49
CA ALA A 495 10.86 -29.65 5.54
C ALA A 495 11.99 -28.81 6.16
N ILE A 496 11.66 -27.75 6.91
CA ILE A 496 12.64 -26.89 7.59
C ILE A 496 13.43 -27.66 8.66
N THR A 497 12.79 -28.57 9.39
CA THR A 497 13.43 -29.34 10.47
C THR A 497 14.04 -30.67 10.01
N GLY A 498 13.76 -31.11 8.78
CA GLY A 498 14.22 -32.40 8.26
C GLY A 498 13.54 -33.58 8.95
N THR A 499 12.25 -33.45 9.28
CA THR A 499 11.47 -34.46 10.00
C THR A 499 10.32 -34.99 9.14
N GLY A 500 9.67 -36.07 9.62
CA GLY A 500 8.54 -36.68 8.92
C GLY A 500 8.93 -37.20 7.53
N PRO A 501 8.22 -36.81 6.44
CA PRO A 501 8.54 -37.27 5.09
C PRO A 501 9.89 -36.74 4.57
N PHE A 502 10.51 -35.77 5.26
CA PHE A 502 11.78 -35.16 4.88
C PHE A 502 12.98 -35.71 5.66
N GLU A 503 12.78 -36.71 6.52
CA GLU A 503 13.89 -37.34 7.24
C GLU A 503 14.90 -37.93 6.25
N ASN A 504 16.18 -37.55 6.38
CA ASN A 504 17.28 -37.91 5.48
C ASN A 504 17.16 -37.37 4.04
N SER A 505 16.26 -36.42 3.77
CA SER A 505 16.21 -35.73 2.48
C SER A 505 17.39 -34.77 2.31
N ASN A 506 17.85 -34.61 1.06
CA ASN A 506 18.88 -33.63 0.73
C ASN A 506 18.32 -32.19 0.72
N ASP A 507 19.21 -31.21 0.71
CA ASP A 507 18.81 -29.79 0.77
C ASP A 507 17.96 -29.37 -0.42
N ASN A 508 18.23 -29.87 -1.64
CA ASN A 508 17.42 -29.55 -2.81
C ASN A 508 15.95 -29.96 -2.64
N VAL A 509 15.70 -31.16 -2.10
CA VAL A 509 14.34 -31.65 -1.81
C VAL A 509 13.67 -30.77 -0.76
N ARG A 510 14.38 -30.43 0.30
CA ARG A 510 13.84 -29.62 1.40
C ARG A 510 13.56 -28.19 0.96
N SER A 511 14.45 -27.57 0.19
CA SER A 511 14.24 -26.25 -0.44
C SER A 511 12.99 -26.25 -1.31
N ALA A 512 12.81 -27.29 -2.16
CA ALA A 512 11.62 -27.42 -2.99
C ALA A 512 10.33 -27.49 -2.17
N ALA A 513 10.33 -28.27 -1.08
CA ALA A 513 9.18 -28.40 -0.19
C ALA A 513 8.84 -27.10 0.54
N ILE A 514 9.86 -26.39 1.06
CA ILE A 514 9.67 -25.12 1.75
C ILE A 514 9.00 -24.10 0.82
N ILE A 515 9.57 -23.88 -0.37
CA ILE A 515 9.06 -22.87 -1.31
C ILE A 515 7.67 -23.23 -1.83
N SER A 516 7.46 -24.46 -2.30
CA SER A 516 6.14 -24.89 -2.82
C SER A 516 5.05 -24.95 -1.73
N GLY A 517 5.43 -25.26 -0.49
CA GLY A 517 4.55 -25.19 0.67
C GLY A 517 4.13 -23.76 0.99
N ILE A 518 5.06 -22.80 0.96
CA ILE A 518 4.76 -21.38 1.20
C ILE A 518 3.90 -20.80 0.07
N TYR A 519 4.12 -21.16 -1.20
CA TYR A 519 3.20 -20.73 -2.27
C TYR A 519 1.77 -21.27 -2.06
N SER A 520 1.63 -22.51 -1.61
CA SER A 520 0.32 -23.05 -1.25
C SER A 520 -0.28 -22.28 -0.08
N LEU A 521 0.51 -21.95 0.95
CA LEU A 521 0.10 -21.18 2.11
C LEU A 521 -0.38 -19.76 1.74
N LEU A 522 0.37 -19.04 0.90
CA LEU A 522 -0.04 -17.72 0.38
C LEU A 522 -1.37 -17.79 -0.36
N ASN A 523 -1.62 -18.87 -1.12
CA ASN A 523 -2.92 -19.02 -1.77
C ASN A 523 -4.05 -19.28 -0.75
N TYR A 524 -3.78 -20.05 0.31
CA TYR A 524 -4.73 -20.20 1.41
C TYR A 524 -5.01 -18.86 2.12
N PHE A 525 -4.02 -17.96 2.28
CA PHE A 525 -4.25 -16.60 2.78
C PHE A 525 -5.23 -15.82 1.90
N VAL A 526 -5.00 -15.77 0.58
CA VAL A 526 -5.89 -15.06 -0.36
C VAL A 526 -7.32 -15.58 -0.26
N ASN A 527 -7.51 -16.90 -0.29
CA ASN A 527 -8.84 -17.51 -0.20
C ASN A 527 -9.48 -17.33 1.18
N PHE A 528 -8.66 -17.30 2.24
CA PHE A 528 -9.13 -17.10 3.60
C PHE A 528 -9.77 -15.73 3.74
N GLU A 529 -9.08 -14.70 3.25
CA GLU A 529 -9.55 -13.33 3.34
C GLU A 529 -10.75 -13.05 2.41
N LEU A 530 -10.80 -13.65 1.22
CA LEU A 530 -11.99 -13.59 0.37
C LEU A 530 -13.23 -14.21 1.04
N ARG A 531 -13.06 -15.38 1.68
CA ARG A 531 -14.15 -16.05 2.41
C ARG A 531 -14.56 -15.28 3.66
N PHE A 532 -13.60 -14.69 4.37
CA PHE A 532 -13.90 -13.89 5.55
C PHE A 532 -14.55 -12.55 5.20
N SER A 533 -14.15 -11.94 4.08
CA SER A 533 -14.85 -10.81 3.46
C SER A 533 -16.31 -11.17 3.18
N GLN A 534 -16.57 -12.33 2.59
CA GLN A 534 -17.93 -12.82 2.36
C GLN A 534 -18.73 -13.00 3.65
N ILE A 535 -18.12 -13.56 4.70
CA ILE A 535 -18.76 -13.72 6.00
C ILE A 535 -19.16 -12.36 6.58
N LYS A 536 -18.25 -11.38 6.57
CA LYS A 536 -18.54 -10.02 7.06
C LYS A 536 -19.62 -9.32 6.23
N ALA A 537 -19.61 -9.49 4.92
CA ALA A 537 -20.64 -8.93 4.06
C ALA A 537 -22.03 -9.55 4.35
N ASN A 538 -22.09 -10.86 4.61
CA ASN A 538 -23.33 -11.53 5.03
C ASN A 538 -23.84 -11.02 6.39
N ASP A 539 -22.94 -10.59 7.27
CA ASP A 539 -23.25 -9.93 8.53
C ASP A 539 -23.57 -8.42 8.36
N ASN A 540 -23.68 -7.94 7.11
CA ASN A 540 -23.90 -6.54 6.75
C ASN A 540 -22.82 -5.59 7.30
N ASN A 541 -21.60 -6.08 7.45
CA ASN A 541 -20.44 -5.32 7.90
C ASN A 541 -19.59 -4.88 6.70
N PHE A 542 -19.90 -3.71 6.16
CA PHE A 542 -19.19 -3.08 5.04
C PHE A 542 -18.28 -1.93 5.47
N GLY A 543 -17.94 -1.82 6.76
CA GLY A 543 -17.01 -0.80 7.22
C GLY A 543 -15.62 -1.00 6.60
N CYS A 544 -14.98 0.06 6.14
CA CYS A 544 -13.69 -0.07 5.46
C CYS A 544 -12.49 -0.46 6.34
N PRO A 545 -12.37 -0.11 7.62
CA PRO A 545 -11.16 -0.45 8.38
C PRO A 545 -11.21 -1.87 8.96
N LYS A 546 -12.41 -2.49 9.06
CA LYS A 546 -12.61 -3.79 9.73
C LYS A 546 -13.71 -4.66 9.14
N GLY A 547 -14.40 -4.22 8.10
CA GLY A 547 -15.52 -4.92 7.47
C GLY A 547 -15.09 -5.79 6.30
N ALA A 548 -16.03 -6.12 5.44
CA ALA A 548 -15.80 -6.93 4.25
C ALA A 548 -14.80 -6.30 3.26
N PRO A 549 -14.82 -4.98 2.99
CA PRO A 549 -13.83 -4.36 2.11
C PRO A 549 -12.39 -4.53 2.62
N HIS A 550 -12.17 -4.41 3.93
CA HIS A 550 -10.85 -4.64 4.53
C HIS A 550 -10.25 -6.01 4.20
N ASN A 551 -11.02 -7.09 4.39
CA ASN A 551 -10.49 -8.42 4.03
C ASN A 551 -10.37 -8.61 2.51
N PHE A 552 -11.12 -7.85 1.72
CA PHE A 552 -10.94 -7.85 0.28
C PHE A 552 -9.59 -7.21 -0.10
N ASP A 553 -9.21 -6.12 0.57
CA ASP A 553 -7.88 -5.50 0.47
C ASP A 553 -6.77 -6.46 0.95
N GLU A 554 -6.96 -7.13 2.10
CA GLU A 554 -5.98 -8.10 2.62
C GLU A 554 -5.76 -9.25 1.62
N ALA A 555 -6.82 -9.72 0.95
CA ALA A 555 -6.73 -10.78 -0.04
C ALA A 555 -5.85 -10.40 -1.24
N ILE A 556 -6.01 -9.21 -1.82
CA ILE A 556 -5.14 -8.77 -2.91
C ILE A 556 -3.73 -8.46 -2.41
N ALA A 557 -3.57 -7.93 -1.20
CA ALA A 557 -2.25 -7.66 -0.61
C ALA A 557 -1.41 -8.95 -0.52
N PHE A 558 -2.00 -10.08 -0.07
CA PHE A 558 -1.31 -11.37 -0.07
C PHE A 558 -1.01 -11.92 -1.48
N PHE A 559 -1.89 -11.66 -2.44
CA PHE A 559 -1.70 -12.11 -3.83
C PHE A 559 -0.57 -11.33 -4.52
N TYR A 560 -0.66 -10.01 -4.46
CA TYR A 560 0.25 -9.09 -5.14
C TYR A 560 1.61 -9.03 -4.46
N GLY A 561 1.62 -8.94 -3.13
CA GLY A 561 2.83 -8.76 -2.33
C GLY A 561 3.57 -7.46 -2.63
N PRO A 562 4.74 -7.26 -2.02
CA PRO A 562 5.42 -5.98 -2.06
C PRO A 562 5.93 -5.72 -3.47
N ARG A 563 5.31 -4.75 -4.15
CA ARG A 563 5.63 -4.34 -5.53
C ARG A 563 5.52 -5.48 -6.56
N GLY A 564 4.67 -6.47 -6.31
CA GLY A 564 4.55 -7.62 -7.21
C GLY A 564 5.76 -8.57 -7.15
N GLN A 565 6.59 -8.50 -6.11
CA GLN A 565 7.79 -9.33 -5.95
C GLN A 565 7.61 -10.39 -4.88
N SER A 566 8.31 -11.52 -5.03
CA SER A 566 8.36 -12.61 -4.03
C SER A 566 6.97 -13.08 -3.58
N SER A 567 5.98 -13.02 -4.47
CA SER A 567 4.55 -13.21 -4.20
C SER A 567 3.92 -14.22 -5.16
N LEU A 568 2.61 -14.46 -5.04
CA LEU A 568 1.89 -15.26 -6.04
C LEU A 568 1.87 -14.57 -7.40
N PHE A 569 1.75 -13.24 -7.42
CA PHE A 569 1.84 -12.45 -8.65
C PHE A 569 3.17 -12.70 -9.37
N ALA A 570 4.30 -12.62 -8.67
CA ALA A 570 5.63 -12.90 -9.24
C ALA A 570 5.74 -14.35 -9.74
N PHE A 571 5.31 -15.30 -8.93
CA PHE A 571 5.32 -16.72 -9.29
C PHE A 571 4.50 -17.01 -10.55
N PHE A 572 3.34 -16.37 -10.70
CA PHE A 572 2.47 -16.54 -11.86
C PHE A 572 3.05 -15.87 -13.10
N ASP A 573 3.69 -14.71 -12.96
CA ASP A 573 4.40 -14.06 -14.06
C ASP A 573 5.54 -14.95 -14.59
N ASP A 574 6.33 -15.52 -13.68
CA ASP A 574 7.40 -16.46 -14.04
C ASP A 574 6.86 -17.76 -14.63
N LEU A 575 5.79 -18.32 -14.05
CA LEU A 575 5.14 -19.51 -14.60
C LEU A 575 4.65 -19.26 -16.02
N GLN A 576 4.00 -18.13 -16.29
CA GLN A 576 3.49 -17.77 -17.61
C GLN A 576 4.63 -17.64 -18.63
N LYS A 577 5.76 -17.03 -18.25
CA LYS A 577 6.97 -16.96 -19.09
C LYS A 577 7.58 -18.34 -19.34
N ASP A 578 7.68 -19.15 -18.29
CA ASP A 578 8.27 -20.49 -18.32
C ASP A 578 7.45 -21.44 -19.19
N VAL A 579 6.12 -21.43 -19.05
CA VAL A 579 5.26 -22.25 -19.90
C VAL A 579 5.31 -21.72 -21.33
N GLY A 580 5.23 -20.41 -21.58
CA GLY A 580 5.40 -19.81 -22.92
C GLY A 580 4.63 -20.55 -24.04
N MET A 581 5.35 -21.17 -24.98
CA MET A 581 4.82 -22.04 -26.06
C MET A 581 4.33 -23.43 -25.60
N GLY A 582 4.31 -23.67 -24.30
CA GLY A 582 3.87 -24.88 -23.63
C GLY A 582 2.40 -25.11 -23.90
N LYS A 583 2.11 -26.30 -24.44
CA LYS A 583 0.77 -26.70 -24.84
C LYS A 583 0.28 -27.79 -23.92
N SER A 584 -1.01 -27.74 -23.58
CA SER A 584 -1.69 -28.90 -23.02
C SER A 584 -1.47 -30.09 -23.96
N SER A 585 -1.04 -31.22 -23.39
CA SER A 585 -0.83 -32.45 -24.16
C SER A 585 -2.14 -33.02 -24.72
N VAL A 586 -3.28 -32.57 -24.16
CA VAL A 586 -4.61 -33.00 -24.56
C VAL A 586 -5.15 -32.12 -25.70
N THR A 587 -5.11 -30.80 -25.55
CA THR A 587 -5.72 -29.88 -26.54
C THR A 587 -4.73 -29.39 -27.59
N CYS A 588 -3.42 -29.49 -27.34
CA CYS A 588 -2.36 -28.86 -28.13
C CYS A 588 -2.42 -27.32 -28.20
N GLU A 589 -3.19 -26.68 -27.32
CA GLU A 589 -3.30 -25.22 -27.20
C GLU A 589 -2.49 -24.69 -26.00
N PRO A 590 -2.11 -23.40 -26.00
CA PRO A 590 -1.46 -22.76 -24.85
C PRO A 590 -2.30 -22.88 -23.58
N TYR A 591 -1.66 -22.95 -22.41
CA TYR A 591 -2.39 -23.00 -21.14
C TYR A 591 -3.13 -21.70 -20.81
N PHE A 592 -2.59 -20.56 -21.23
CA PHE A 592 -3.14 -19.24 -20.98
C PHE A 592 -3.30 -18.51 -22.32
N GLU A 593 -4.49 -17.98 -22.58
CA GLU A 593 -4.78 -17.13 -23.74
C GLU A 593 -4.75 -15.63 -23.38
N PHE A 594 -4.58 -15.34 -22.10
CA PHE A 594 -4.60 -14.02 -21.49
C PHE A 594 -3.57 -13.96 -20.36
N ASP A 595 -3.23 -12.76 -19.92
CA ASP A 595 -2.41 -12.56 -18.73
C ASP A 595 -3.22 -12.89 -17.47
N VAL A 596 -2.84 -13.96 -16.79
CA VAL A 596 -3.49 -14.44 -15.57
C VAL A 596 -3.52 -13.37 -14.48
N ASN A 597 -2.41 -12.66 -14.30
CA ASN A 597 -2.27 -11.66 -13.26
C ASN A 597 -3.19 -10.47 -13.54
N ALA A 598 -3.24 -10.01 -14.80
CA ALA A 598 -4.14 -8.94 -15.20
C ALA A 598 -5.60 -9.30 -14.91
N VAL A 599 -6.05 -10.51 -15.27
CA VAL A 599 -7.43 -10.93 -15.02
C VAL A 599 -7.74 -11.05 -13.52
N ILE A 600 -6.80 -11.53 -12.70
CA ILE A 600 -7.00 -11.58 -11.24
C ILE A 600 -7.14 -10.16 -10.68
N VAL A 601 -6.23 -9.25 -11.02
CA VAL A 601 -6.25 -7.85 -10.58
C VAL A 601 -7.54 -7.16 -11.03
N ASP A 602 -7.96 -7.33 -12.28
CA ASP A 602 -9.22 -6.77 -12.81
C ASP A 602 -10.46 -7.26 -12.03
N ASN A 603 -10.45 -8.51 -11.54
CA ASN A 603 -11.53 -9.01 -10.70
C ASN A 603 -11.47 -8.39 -9.30
N PHE A 604 -10.28 -8.14 -8.75
CA PHE A 604 -10.16 -7.40 -7.50
C PHE A 604 -10.65 -5.96 -7.68
N ILE A 605 -10.26 -5.25 -8.74
CA ILE A 605 -10.73 -3.87 -9.02
C ILE A 605 -12.26 -3.84 -9.12
N ARG A 606 -12.85 -4.68 -9.98
CA ARG A 606 -14.32 -4.75 -10.11
C ARG A 606 -15.02 -5.21 -8.84
N GLY A 607 -14.33 -5.96 -7.98
CA GLY A 607 -14.85 -6.47 -6.72
C GLY A 607 -14.88 -5.40 -5.63
N ILE A 608 -13.78 -4.64 -5.49
CA ILE A 608 -13.71 -3.56 -4.50
C ILE A 608 -14.73 -2.46 -4.82
N ASP A 609 -14.94 -2.17 -6.11
CA ASP A 609 -15.95 -1.20 -6.56
C ASP A 609 -17.40 -1.62 -6.22
N GLN A 610 -17.68 -2.91 -6.03
CA GLN A 610 -19.01 -3.39 -5.62
C GLN A 610 -19.19 -3.43 -4.10
N ILE A 611 -18.12 -3.76 -3.38
CA ILE A 611 -18.17 -3.94 -1.93
C ILE A 611 -17.96 -2.62 -1.18
N ALA A 612 -17.30 -1.65 -1.83
CA ALA A 612 -17.07 -0.29 -1.37
C ALA A 612 -17.25 0.72 -2.54
N PRO A 613 -18.47 0.85 -3.12
CA PRO A 613 -18.73 1.72 -4.28
C PRO A 613 -18.58 3.22 -3.96
N HIS A 614 -18.60 3.57 -2.68
CA HIS A 614 -18.15 4.86 -2.19
C HIS A 614 -16.92 4.58 -1.35
N ARG A 615 -15.78 4.46 -2.04
CA ARG A 615 -14.47 4.34 -1.38
C ARG A 615 -14.40 5.42 -0.30
N PRO A 616 -13.74 5.14 0.84
CA PRO A 616 -13.57 6.17 1.82
C PRO A 616 -12.91 7.32 1.08
N PRO A 617 -13.40 8.53 1.27
CA PRO A 617 -12.59 9.65 0.93
C PRO A 617 -11.16 9.48 1.40
N LEU A 618 -10.17 9.90 0.61
CA LEU A 618 -8.77 9.83 1.02
C LEU A 618 -8.61 10.55 2.36
N GLY A 619 -8.56 9.76 3.44
CA GLY A 619 -8.47 10.25 4.81
C GLY A 619 -9.68 10.05 5.74
N SER A 620 -10.65 9.24 5.32
CA SER A 620 -11.61 8.63 6.23
C SER A 620 -11.25 7.16 6.39
N ASP A 621 -11.24 6.65 7.63
CA ASP A 621 -11.16 5.21 7.86
C ASP A 621 -12.50 4.52 7.57
N GLU A 622 -13.62 5.27 7.53
CA GLU A 622 -14.96 4.72 7.34
C GLU A 622 -15.48 4.97 5.93
N CYS A 623 -15.85 3.89 5.24
CA CYS A 623 -16.82 3.96 4.17
C CYS A 623 -18.20 4.16 4.78
N VAL A 624 -18.93 5.17 4.31
CA VAL A 624 -20.38 5.26 4.56
C VAL A 624 -21.00 4.07 3.83
N PRO A 625 -21.51 3.03 4.52
CA PRO A 625 -21.99 1.84 3.85
C PRO A 625 -23.22 2.22 3.02
N PRO A 626 -23.13 2.21 1.67
CA PRO A 626 -24.28 2.52 0.85
C PRO A 626 -25.29 1.38 0.95
N SER A 627 -26.56 1.69 0.70
CA SER A 627 -27.60 0.67 0.53
C SER A 627 -27.34 -0.31 -0.63
N GLU A 628 -26.32 -0.03 -1.45
CA GLU A 628 -25.97 -0.75 -2.67
C GLU A 628 -24.72 -1.65 -2.52
N ALA A 629 -23.97 -1.55 -1.42
CA ALA A 629 -22.79 -2.38 -1.21
C ALA A 629 -23.17 -3.86 -1.13
N VAL A 630 -22.50 -4.69 -1.93
CA VAL A 630 -22.74 -6.13 -2.02
C VAL A 630 -21.43 -6.89 -2.15
N PHE A 631 -21.39 -8.10 -1.60
CA PHE A 631 -20.22 -8.96 -1.79
C PHE A 631 -20.07 -9.37 -3.26
N PRO A 632 -18.90 -9.15 -3.89
CA PRO A 632 -18.67 -9.38 -5.31
C PRO A 632 -18.46 -10.88 -5.57
N THR A 633 -19.55 -11.64 -5.46
CA THR A 633 -19.53 -13.11 -5.48
C THR A 633 -18.96 -13.67 -6.79
N LEU A 634 -19.21 -12.99 -7.91
CA LEU A 634 -18.74 -13.42 -9.22
C LEU A 634 -17.22 -13.23 -9.33
N GLU A 635 -16.74 -12.04 -8.98
CA GLU A 635 -15.32 -11.68 -9.01
C GLU A 635 -14.52 -12.54 -8.04
N ALA A 636 -14.98 -12.70 -6.79
CA ALA A 636 -14.33 -13.55 -5.80
C ALA A 636 -14.19 -14.99 -6.30
N LYS A 637 -15.28 -15.58 -6.85
CA LYS A 637 -15.22 -16.93 -7.44
C LYS A 637 -14.32 -17.01 -8.67
N SER A 638 -14.27 -15.96 -9.48
CA SER A 638 -13.36 -15.88 -10.61
C SER A 638 -11.90 -15.89 -10.14
N ILE A 639 -11.57 -15.15 -9.08
CA ILE A 639 -10.25 -15.15 -8.46
C ILE A 639 -9.90 -16.56 -7.95
N GLU A 640 -10.77 -17.16 -7.12
CA GLU A 640 -10.54 -18.52 -6.59
C GLU A 640 -10.33 -19.54 -7.73
N PHE A 641 -11.14 -19.46 -8.79
CA PHE A 641 -11.06 -20.35 -9.95
C PHE A 641 -9.74 -20.19 -10.72
N ILE A 642 -9.35 -18.94 -11.03
CA ILE A 642 -8.14 -18.66 -11.80
C ILE A 642 -6.90 -19.07 -11.00
N LEU A 643 -6.88 -18.80 -9.69
CA LEU A 643 -5.82 -19.28 -8.79
C LEU A 643 -5.72 -20.81 -8.85
N PHE A 644 -6.83 -21.52 -8.62
CA PHE A 644 -6.87 -22.98 -8.66
C PHE A 644 -6.38 -23.55 -10.00
N ARG A 645 -6.88 -23.02 -11.12
CA ARG A 645 -6.47 -23.44 -12.47
C ARG A 645 -4.98 -23.19 -12.71
N THR A 646 -4.45 -22.05 -12.29
CA THR A 646 -3.05 -21.69 -12.48
C THR A 646 -2.11 -22.61 -11.70
N PHE A 647 -2.50 -23.00 -10.48
CA PHE A 647 -1.75 -24.02 -9.72
C PHE A 647 -1.82 -25.42 -10.35
N LEU A 648 -2.91 -25.81 -11.01
CA LEU A 648 -2.92 -27.04 -11.80
C LEU A 648 -1.95 -26.99 -12.99
N VAL A 649 -1.86 -25.84 -13.67
CA VAL A 649 -0.87 -25.62 -14.74
C VAL A 649 0.54 -25.71 -14.17
N ALA A 650 0.81 -25.12 -13.01
CA ALA A 650 2.08 -25.25 -12.31
C ALA A 650 2.41 -26.72 -12.00
N CYS A 651 1.43 -27.49 -11.51
CA CYS A 651 1.60 -28.93 -11.27
C CYS A 651 1.93 -29.70 -12.56
N ALA A 652 1.25 -29.41 -13.67
CA ALA A 652 1.53 -30.01 -14.97
C ALA A 652 2.94 -29.67 -15.45
N GLU A 653 3.36 -28.41 -15.33
CA GLU A 653 4.68 -27.96 -15.76
C GLU A 653 5.80 -28.57 -14.93
N GLN A 654 5.67 -28.60 -13.60
CA GLN A 654 6.63 -29.28 -12.74
C GLN A 654 6.67 -30.78 -13.04
N SER A 655 5.53 -31.40 -13.36
CA SER A 655 5.49 -32.81 -13.80
C SER A 655 6.26 -33.05 -15.10
N ARG A 656 6.33 -32.06 -16.02
CA ARG A 656 7.21 -32.15 -17.20
C ARG A 656 8.68 -32.11 -16.80
N ARG A 657 9.06 -31.29 -15.82
CA ARG A 657 10.45 -31.20 -15.33
C ARG A 657 10.93 -32.52 -14.72
N ILE A 658 10.03 -33.36 -14.20
CA ILE A 658 10.35 -34.74 -13.76
C ILE A 658 10.92 -35.58 -14.92
N LEU A 659 10.51 -35.30 -16.16
CA LEU A 659 11.00 -35.97 -17.37
C LEU A 659 12.41 -35.53 -17.77
N SER A 660 13.00 -34.55 -17.07
CA SER A 660 14.39 -34.14 -17.26
C SER A 660 15.35 -35.32 -17.05
N ASN A 661 16.46 -35.28 -17.79
CA ASN A 661 17.57 -36.23 -17.62
C ASN A 661 18.47 -35.89 -16.43
N ASN A 662 18.31 -34.72 -15.83
CA ASN A 662 19.04 -34.32 -14.64
C ASN A 662 18.33 -34.87 -13.39
N PHE A 663 19.06 -35.65 -12.59
CA PHE A 663 18.53 -36.31 -11.40
C PHE A 663 18.13 -35.30 -10.30
N ASN A 664 18.93 -34.26 -10.09
CA ASN A 664 18.66 -33.27 -9.04
C ASN A 664 17.40 -32.45 -9.38
N ASP A 665 17.25 -32.04 -10.64
CA ASP A 665 16.05 -31.35 -11.12
C ASP A 665 14.80 -32.21 -10.96
N ARG A 666 14.95 -33.53 -11.07
CA ARG A 666 13.83 -34.47 -10.92
C ARG A 666 13.36 -34.58 -9.48
N GLU A 667 14.26 -34.77 -8.51
CA GLU A 667 13.88 -34.85 -7.08
C GLU A 667 13.29 -33.52 -6.59
N PHE A 668 13.87 -32.40 -7.05
CA PHE A 668 13.31 -31.08 -6.83
C PHE A 668 11.88 -30.99 -7.39
N ALA A 669 11.68 -31.32 -8.67
CA ALA A 669 10.38 -31.21 -9.32
C ALA A 669 9.30 -32.10 -8.68
N ILE A 670 9.62 -33.34 -8.29
CA ILE A 670 8.69 -34.25 -7.58
C ILE A 670 8.21 -33.61 -6.28
N THR A 671 9.15 -33.06 -5.50
CA THR A 671 8.81 -32.47 -4.21
C THR A 671 8.07 -31.14 -4.38
N PHE A 672 8.46 -30.34 -5.36
CA PHE A 672 7.81 -29.07 -5.67
C PHE A 672 6.35 -29.29 -6.09
N VAL A 673 6.07 -30.25 -7.00
CA VAL A 673 4.68 -30.56 -7.38
C VAL A 673 3.88 -31.13 -6.21
N THR A 674 4.51 -31.89 -5.30
CA THR A 674 3.84 -32.39 -4.09
C THR A 674 3.41 -31.25 -3.17
N GLY A 675 4.27 -30.24 -3.00
CA GLY A 675 3.94 -29.05 -2.20
C GLY A 675 2.82 -28.23 -2.84
N LEU A 676 2.85 -27.99 -4.15
CA LEU A 676 1.74 -27.33 -4.86
C LEU A 676 0.43 -28.13 -4.78
N TYR A 677 0.51 -29.47 -4.74
CA TYR A 677 -0.66 -30.34 -4.63
C TYR A 677 -1.35 -30.24 -3.26
N LEU A 678 -0.71 -29.68 -2.24
CA LEU A 678 -1.35 -29.38 -0.95
C LEU A 678 -2.54 -28.42 -1.11
N LEU A 679 -2.45 -27.53 -2.10
CA LEU A 679 -3.53 -26.61 -2.42
C LEU A 679 -4.63 -27.25 -3.26
N VAL A 680 -4.26 -27.89 -4.38
CA VAL A 680 -5.25 -28.34 -5.37
C VAL A 680 -5.89 -29.69 -5.01
N GLY A 681 -5.21 -30.51 -4.21
CA GLY A 681 -5.62 -31.87 -3.85
C GLY A 681 -7.03 -31.98 -3.25
N PRO A 682 -7.41 -31.18 -2.24
CA PRO A 682 -8.76 -31.21 -1.68
C PRO A 682 -9.85 -30.96 -2.71
N VAL A 683 -9.63 -30.01 -3.62
CA VAL A 683 -10.59 -29.69 -4.69
C VAL A 683 -10.64 -30.82 -5.71
N VAL A 684 -9.48 -31.32 -6.18
CA VAL A 684 -9.40 -32.46 -7.11
C VAL A 684 -10.08 -33.70 -6.54
N PHE A 685 -9.88 -34.01 -5.25
CA PHE A 685 -10.56 -35.11 -4.58
C PHE A 685 -12.09 -34.95 -4.59
N ALA A 686 -12.58 -33.73 -4.41
CA ALA A 686 -14.01 -33.46 -4.39
C ALA A 686 -14.69 -33.63 -5.76
N PHE A 687 -14.06 -33.21 -6.86
CA PHE A 687 -14.68 -33.28 -8.20
C PHE A 687 -14.17 -34.40 -9.12
N ALA A 688 -12.97 -34.94 -8.86
CA ALA A 688 -12.32 -35.98 -9.67
C ALA A 688 -11.53 -36.98 -8.79
N PRO A 689 -12.20 -37.73 -7.89
CA PRO A 689 -11.54 -38.62 -6.92
C PRO A 689 -10.65 -39.70 -7.56
N ASP A 690 -11.01 -40.21 -8.74
CA ASP A 690 -10.18 -41.17 -9.48
C ASP A 690 -8.85 -40.56 -9.95
N ALA A 691 -8.85 -39.26 -10.31
CA ALA A 691 -7.64 -38.54 -10.69
C ALA A 691 -6.76 -38.29 -9.47
N ASP A 692 -7.34 -37.94 -8.32
CA ASP A 692 -6.61 -37.81 -7.04
C ASP A 692 -5.92 -39.12 -6.64
N GLU A 693 -6.63 -40.26 -6.70
CA GLU A 693 -6.05 -41.57 -6.41
C GLU A 693 -4.88 -41.88 -7.37
N ASN A 694 -5.04 -41.57 -8.66
CA ASN A 694 -3.98 -41.76 -9.65
C ASN A 694 -2.75 -40.86 -9.36
N ILE A 695 -2.95 -39.58 -9.05
CA ILE A 695 -1.87 -38.64 -8.73
C ILE A 695 -1.08 -39.12 -7.52
N LYS A 696 -1.77 -39.50 -6.43
CA LYS A 696 -1.13 -40.07 -5.22
C LYS A 696 -0.32 -41.32 -5.55
N LEU A 697 -0.88 -42.22 -6.35
CA LEU A 697 -0.17 -43.41 -6.81
C LEU A 697 1.10 -43.06 -7.61
N GLN A 698 1.06 -42.04 -8.47
CA GLN A 698 2.25 -41.61 -9.20
C GLN A 698 3.30 -40.99 -8.27
N PHE A 699 2.91 -40.20 -7.27
CA PHE A 699 3.85 -39.68 -6.25
C PHE A 699 4.52 -40.81 -5.47
N ASP A 700 3.76 -41.83 -5.04
CA ASP A 700 4.31 -43.02 -4.38
C ASP A 700 5.29 -43.79 -5.28
N LEU A 701 4.99 -43.91 -6.58
CA LEU A 701 5.89 -44.59 -7.52
C LEU A 701 7.18 -43.79 -7.75
N LEU A 702 7.08 -42.47 -7.82
CA LEU A 702 8.21 -41.56 -8.01
C LEU A 702 9.16 -41.55 -6.80
N SER A 703 8.63 -41.69 -5.58
CA SER A 703 9.42 -41.76 -4.34
C SER A 703 10.13 -43.11 -4.16
N MET A 704 9.56 -44.22 -4.65
CA MET A 704 10.14 -45.56 -4.47
C MET A 704 11.27 -45.92 -5.45
N LYS A 705 11.24 -45.43 -6.70
CA LYS A 705 12.20 -45.88 -7.75
C LYS A 705 12.65 -44.75 -8.69
N PRO A 706 13.51 -43.82 -8.24
CA PRO A 706 13.91 -42.62 -8.99
C PRO A 706 14.43 -42.86 -10.42
N CYS A 707 15.00 -44.04 -10.69
CA CYS A 707 15.60 -44.41 -11.97
C CYS A 707 14.59 -44.89 -13.04
N SER A 708 13.29 -45.02 -12.72
CA SER A 708 12.24 -45.51 -13.65
C SER A 708 11.11 -44.49 -13.92
N ASN A 709 11.41 -43.19 -13.77
CA ASN A 709 10.42 -42.12 -13.57
C ASN A 709 9.75 -41.54 -14.82
N ILE A 710 10.08 -42.02 -16.02
CA ILE A 710 9.52 -41.48 -17.27
C ILE A 710 8.01 -41.75 -17.37
N ILE A 711 7.56 -42.96 -16.99
CA ILE A 711 6.13 -43.32 -17.10
C ILE A 711 5.28 -42.58 -16.05
N PRO A 712 5.65 -42.54 -14.75
CA PRO A 712 4.87 -41.80 -13.76
C PRO A 712 4.82 -40.29 -14.05
N GLY A 713 5.95 -39.68 -14.43
CA GLY A 713 5.98 -38.25 -14.79
C GLY A 713 5.08 -37.92 -15.98
N ALA A 714 5.11 -38.74 -17.03
CA ALA A 714 4.24 -38.54 -18.20
C ALA A 714 2.76 -38.77 -17.85
N THR A 715 2.46 -39.70 -16.94
CA THR A 715 1.10 -39.95 -16.45
C THR A 715 0.58 -38.76 -15.64
N LEU A 716 1.42 -38.13 -14.81
CA LEU A 716 1.06 -36.90 -14.10
C LEU A 716 0.74 -35.76 -15.06
N VAL A 717 1.57 -35.53 -16.07
CA VAL A 717 1.32 -34.49 -17.10
C VAL A 717 -0.04 -34.71 -17.77
N ASP A 718 -0.31 -35.93 -18.26
CA ASP A 718 -1.60 -36.25 -18.89
C ASP A 718 -2.78 -36.10 -17.91
N THR A 719 -2.60 -36.50 -16.65
CA THR A 719 -3.67 -36.38 -15.64
C THR A 719 -3.99 -34.91 -15.32
N PHE A 720 -2.98 -34.06 -15.11
CA PHE A 720 -3.20 -32.63 -14.88
C PHE A 720 -3.78 -31.93 -16.11
N ASP A 721 -3.32 -32.27 -17.32
CA ASP A 721 -3.87 -31.68 -18.55
C ASP A 721 -5.34 -32.04 -18.77
N ARG A 722 -5.74 -33.28 -18.43
CA ARG A 722 -7.16 -33.68 -18.46
C ARG A 722 -7.99 -32.96 -17.41
N LEU A 723 -7.44 -32.74 -16.21
CA LEU A 723 -8.13 -31.97 -15.17
C LEU A 723 -8.35 -30.53 -15.64
N ILE A 724 -7.34 -29.89 -16.24
CA ILE A 724 -7.45 -28.55 -16.82
C ILE A 724 -8.50 -28.53 -17.93
N GLU A 725 -8.49 -29.49 -18.85
CA GLU A 725 -9.51 -29.59 -19.91
C GLU A 725 -10.93 -29.75 -19.33
N GLN A 726 -11.09 -30.59 -18.30
CA GLN A 726 -12.38 -30.80 -17.64
C GLN A 726 -12.89 -29.54 -16.94
N ILE A 727 -11.98 -28.76 -16.35
CA ILE A 727 -12.30 -27.48 -15.70
C ILE A 727 -12.69 -26.42 -16.72
N ASP A 728 -11.97 -26.34 -17.84
CA ASP A 728 -12.26 -25.39 -18.92
C ASP A 728 -13.53 -25.78 -19.68
N ASN A 729 -13.86 -27.08 -19.74
CA ASN A 729 -14.99 -27.62 -20.50
C ASN A 729 -15.87 -28.58 -19.68
N PRO A 730 -16.57 -28.10 -18.63
CA PRO A 730 -17.29 -28.96 -17.68
C PRO A 730 -18.47 -29.73 -18.29
N THR A 731 -18.91 -29.37 -19.51
CA THR A 731 -20.01 -30.02 -20.22
C THR A 731 -19.58 -31.17 -21.11
N GLN A 732 -18.28 -31.34 -21.37
CA GLN A 732 -17.78 -32.47 -22.14
C GLN A 732 -17.56 -33.67 -21.20
N PRO A 733 -18.15 -34.86 -21.50
CA PRO A 733 -17.86 -36.06 -20.72
C PRO A 733 -16.36 -36.36 -20.81
N PRO A 734 -15.71 -36.75 -19.69
CA PRO A 734 -14.27 -36.93 -19.65
C PRO A 734 -13.82 -37.89 -20.75
N THR A 735 -12.84 -37.47 -21.54
CA THR A 735 -12.27 -38.27 -22.62
C THR A 735 -11.85 -39.62 -22.06
N PRO A 736 -12.49 -40.75 -22.46
CA PRO A 736 -12.28 -42.02 -21.79
C PRO A 736 -10.81 -42.40 -21.82
N ASP A 737 -10.26 -42.78 -20.66
CA ASP A 737 -8.96 -43.43 -20.60
C ASP A 737 -8.95 -44.58 -21.60
N GLN A 738 -7.94 -44.59 -22.48
CA GLN A 738 -7.63 -45.79 -23.26
C GLN A 738 -7.24 -46.88 -22.27
N LYS A 739 -8.24 -47.61 -21.75
CA LYS A 739 -8.04 -48.76 -20.87
C LYS A 739 -7.02 -49.64 -21.54
N SER A 740 -5.83 -49.74 -20.93
CA SER A 740 -4.80 -50.67 -21.39
C SER A 740 -5.44 -52.05 -21.51
N SER A 741 -5.61 -52.49 -22.75
CA SER A 741 -6.23 -53.79 -23.02
C SER A 741 -5.27 -54.85 -22.48
N LYS A 742 -5.54 -55.33 -21.26
CA LYS A 742 -4.82 -56.47 -20.66
C LYS A 742 -4.79 -57.60 -21.68
N SER A 743 -3.61 -57.87 -22.22
CA SER A 743 -3.39 -58.97 -23.16
C SER A 743 -3.74 -60.28 -22.45
N LYS A 744 -4.89 -60.87 -22.81
CA LYS A 744 -5.17 -62.27 -22.50
C LYS A 744 -4.27 -63.11 -23.40
N SER A 745 -3.11 -63.51 -22.88
CA SER A 745 -2.25 -64.48 -23.55
C SER A 745 -3.04 -65.78 -23.77
N SER A 746 -3.24 -66.13 -25.05
CA SER A 746 -3.88 -67.37 -25.44
C SER A 746 -2.87 -68.51 -25.34
N LYS A 747 -3.11 -69.42 -24.39
CA LYS A 747 -2.44 -70.73 -24.32
C LYS A 747 -2.70 -71.50 -25.63
N LYS A 748 -1.70 -71.53 -26.52
CA LYS A 748 -1.71 -72.38 -27.71
C LYS A 748 -1.38 -73.83 -27.32
N LYS A 749 -2.40 -74.67 -27.21
CA LYS A 749 -2.32 -76.14 -27.06
C LYS A 749 -1.63 -76.73 -28.31
N LYS A 750 -0.47 -77.38 -28.14
CA LYS A 750 0.11 -78.30 -29.12
C LYS A 750 -0.73 -79.59 -29.16
N GLY A 751 -1.45 -79.79 -30.26
CA GLY A 751 -2.08 -81.06 -30.63
C GLY A 751 -1.32 -81.72 -31.78
N LYS A 752 -0.98 -83.00 -31.58
CA LYS A 752 -0.26 -83.93 -32.47
C LYS A 752 -1.19 -84.52 -33.57
N LYS A 753 -0.54 -85.09 -34.60
CA LYS A 753 -1.01 -85.95 -35.73
C LYS A 753 -1.47 -85.15 -36.96
N SER A 754 -1.11 -85.50 -38.19
CA SER A 754 -0.62 -86.77 -38.79
C SER A 754 0.60 -86.60 -39.69
#